data_AF-A0AAF0GP87-F1
#
_entry.id   AF-A0AAF0GP87-F1
#
_cell.length_a   1.000
_cell.length_b   1.000
_cell.length_c   1.000
_cell.angle_alpha   90.00
_cell.angle_beta   90.00
_cell.angle_gamma   90.00
#
_symmetry.space_group_name_H-M   'P 1'
#
loop_
_entity.id
_entity.type
_entity.pdbx_description
1 polymer ?
#
loop_
_entity_poly.entity_id
_entity_poly.type
_entity_poly.pdbx_seq_one_letter_code
_entity_poly.pdbx_strand_id
1 'polypeptide(L)'
;MTQNPGVKAGLTPVANAAELKAALENGESVQLTADITLNVLESLLARIQIGKNNPQDITIDGTNPTTGQRHLLNIADIAVLAPTTQLYIGSTGMQKKTIKFTNLRINNNNYYGLCHPTNESYANGSTLLLENVEYNSSAQSLHFMQGVIAFSGNNTITQTAGTWSQELAETGRLDFRGGTTTINHAGGGSYGLIRIDQNPTDGIAPGIQVSGGAKVSITTNNAIFPASGAGIPQINIESKGSGSNLALNAGGHIFGVTGSSSSKAVASDGGTINVTKANNFYQTGTTNRTIAATNNGHINLKLAGSLYYYAQSQSPMSATQDSTIDIQSTTNLFTSYLQKSPITADKNSSIKLASNSDVFGAYVQDSPISATNNSEVNLNAGKDIFAYIYNPSSGNPIMQMTTDTTSKMTLTAKDAFIRNIQANGLNLDIGGQLSATFGQYLAVSGARPLMHDFRDNSIIDLTINGAQSIANGLIPLASAGSYMKIGDDSQVTINNQTTTNQSVLFGLGGSNSPVTIGDSDVTINNNTVAATRLFENIKFNLENTTGQSPHTIYRGVSLTEKDQTKTIYPFVHFDSTIGTTNTTNSSDTNFKTKFESLTSTQNIAQLHLHDPLPPEIITLINTGGLPADDAQKFKFALNGTATPASELTLNFLSAAGQSLLKGPAKAAAANQAFDYQFESDLPTQPNQIVVEANYPAPYALTTPVRKVLKDIPAGKLGFLAAPTHLDFGSLPLTNSQSPLYPYTKTADTSLIVSDPRATTRGDWAIQVNLKQPFTAGQATLDNALVWRKDQTTKPLVAGQPQQLYSKAAHAPIQPGADETDLTDLLHETVQTQFPAGPKQTATPYTAELELMLITAPN
;
A
#
# COMPACT_ATOMS: atom_id res chain seq x y z
N MET A 1 -46.34 -56.43 -19.11
CA MET A 1 -45.02 -56.06 -18.56
C MET A 1 -45.19 -55.78 -17.08
N THR A 2 -44.87 -56.75 -16.23
CA THR A 2 -44.72 -56.53 -14.79
C THR A 2 -43.33 -55.93 -14.57
N GLN A 3 -43.26 -54.65 -14.21
CA GLN A 3 -42.01 -54.06 -13.71
C GLN A 3 -41.61 -54.83 -12.44
N ASN A 4 -40.41 -55.39 -12.42
CA ASN A 4 -39.81 -55.83 -11.16
C ASN A 4 -39.74 -54.61 -10.22
N PRO A 5 -40.32 -54.67 -9.01
CA PRO A 5 -40.27 -53.57 -8.06
C PRO A 5 -38.82 -53.11 -7.84
N GLY A 6 -38.53 -51.84 -8.07
CA GLY A 6 -37.20 -51.24 -7.81
C GLY A 6 -36.23 -51.19 -9.00
N VAL A 7 -36.59 -51.71 -10.18
CA VAL A 7 -35.78 -51.51 -11.39
C VAL A 7 -36.04 -50.10 -11.95
N LYS A 8 -34.97 -49.33 -12.18
CA LYS A 8 -35.06 -47.97 -12.72
C LYS A 8 -35.57 -48.00 -14.16
N ALA A 9 -36.38 -47.02 -14.52
CA ALA A 9 -36.95 -46.91 -15.86
C ALA A 9 -35.85 -46.85 -16.93
N GLY A 10 -36.02 -47.62 -18.01
CA GLY A 10 -35.07 -47.68 -19.12
C GLY A 10 -33.87 -48.61 -18.92
N LEU A 11 -33.79 -49.35 -17.80
CA LEU A 11 -32.73 -50.33 -17.56
C LEU A 11 -33.27 -51.77 -17.59
N THR A 12 -32.56 -52.66 -18.29
CA THR A 12 -32.82 -54.11 -18.30
C THR A 12 -32.23 -54.74 -17.04
N PRO A 13 -33.04 -55.44 -16.21
CA PRO A 13 -32.52 -56.12 -15.03
C PRO A 13 -31.70 -57.35 -15.43
N VAL A 14 -30.52 -57.52 -14.81
CA VAL A 14 -29.63 -58.66 -15.06
C VAL A 14 -29.14 -59.24 -13.73
N ALA A 15 -29.12 -60.57 -13.62
CA ALA A 15 -28.75 -61.31 -12.40
C ALA A 15 -27.47 -62.15 -12.57
N ASN A 16 -27.00 -62.36 -13.80
CA ASN A 16 -25.82 -63.19 -14.10
C ASN A 16 -25.08 -62.73 -15.36
N ALA A 17 -23.92 -63.32 -15.63
CA ALA A 17 -23.05 -62.96 -16.74
C ALA A 17 -23.69 -63.18 -18.13
N ALA A 18 -24.53 -64.21 -18.29
CA ALA A 18 -25.17 -64.52 -19.57
C ALA A 18 -26.23 -63.47 -19.94
N GLU A 19 -27.04 -63.06 -18.96
CA GLU A 19 -28.02 -61.97 -19.12
C GLU A 19 -27.32 -60.63 -19.38
N LEU A 20 -26.25 -60.34 -18.64
CA LEU A 20 -25.44 -59.14 -18.85
C LEU A 20 -24.86 -59.10 -20.28
N LYS A 21 -24.33 -60.22 -20.77
CA LYS A 21 -23.82 -60.34 -22.14
C LYS A 21 -24.91 -60.06 -23.18
N ALA A 22 -26.05 -60.74 -23.08
CA ALA A 22 -27.13 -60.62 -24.04
C ALA A 22 -27.63 -59.16 -24.13
N ALA A 23 -27.82 -58.51 -22.98
CA ALA A 23 -28.27 -57.12 -22.92
C ALA A 23 -27.23 -56.14 -23.50
N LEU A 24 -25.97 -56.21 -23.05
CA LEU A 24 -24.92 -55.28 -23.49
C LEU A 24 -24.53 -55.45 -24.97
N GLU A 25 -24.57 -56.67 -25.52
CA GLU A 25 -24.35 -56.88 -26.96
C GLU A 25 -25.50 -56.33 -27.81
N ASN A 26 -26.73 -56.31 -27.27
CA ASN A 26 -27.89 -55.67 -27.89
C ASN A 26 -27.97 -54.15 -27.63
N GLY A 27 -26.93 -53.57 -27.01
CA GLY A 27 -26.85 -52.15 -26.74
C GLY A 27 -27.72 -51.66 -25.59
N GLU A 28 -28.32 -52.55 -24.81
CA GLU A 28 -29.21 -52.17 -23.73
C GLU A 28 -28.43 -51.60 -22.54
N SER A 29 -29.02 -50.61 -21.86
CA SER A 29 -28.56 -50.20 -20.53
C SER A 29 -29.16 -51.12 -19.47
N VAL A 30 -28.42 -51.43 -18.42
CA VAL A 30 -28.73 -52.51 -17.48
C VAL A 30 -28.69 -52.07 -16.03
N GLN A 31 -29.43 -52.79 -15.17
CA GLN A 31 -29.32 -52.72 -13.72
C GLN A 31 -29.01 -54.10 -13.15
N LEU A 32 -27.94 -54.19 -12.36
CA LEU A 32 -27.58 -55.42 -11.64
C LEU A 32 -28.60 -55.67 -10.53
N THR A 33 -29.07 -56.90 -10.47
CA THR A 33 -29.97 -57.40 -9.40
C THR A 33 -29.27 -58.38 -8.46
N ALA A 34 -28.03 -58.75 -8.79
CA ALA A 34 -27.12 -59.58 -8.00
C ALA A 34 -25.66 -59.17 -8.30
N ASP A 35 -24.73 -59.64 -7.47
CA ASP A 35 -23.30 -59.52 -7.75
C ASP A 35 -22.93 -60.44 -8.93
N ILE A 36 -22.14 -59.93 -9.89
CA ILE A 36 -21.81 -60.64 -11.14
C ILE A 36 -20.29 -60.83 -11.25
N THR A 37 -19.86 -62.04 -11.60
CA THR A 37 -18.45 -62.34 -11.95
C THR A 37 -18.32 -62.68 -13.42
N LEU A 38 -17.35 -62.06 -14.10
CA LEU A 38 -16.93 -62.38 -15.46
C LEU A 38 -15.58 -63.11 -15.39
N ASN A 39 -15.53 -64.41 -15.73
CA ASN A 39 -14.31 -65.22 -15.68
C ASN A 39 -14.15 -66.17 -16.89
N VAL A 40 -12.90 -66.57 -17.17
CA VAL A 40 -12.53 -67.40 -18.34
C VAL A 40 -12.84 -68.90 -18.14
N LEU A 41 -12.84 -69.41 -16.90
CA LEU A 41 -13.00 -70.84 -16.62
C LEU A 41 -14.42 -71.36 -16.87
N GLU A 42 -15.43 -70.51 -16.65
CA GLU A 42 -16.83 -70.93 -16.81
C GLU A 42 -17.37 -70.74 -18.22
N SER A 43 -16.68 -70.04 -19.12
CA SER A 43 -17.19 -69.93 -20.48
C SER A 43 -16.20 -69.52 -21.58
N LEU A 44 -16.27 -70.26 -22.69
CA LEU A 44 -16.04 -69.75 -24.05
C LEU A 44 -17.03 -68.62 -24.45
N LEU A 45 -17.90 -68.18 -23.53
CA LEU A 45 -18.97 -67.19 -23.66
C LEU A 45 -18.68 -65.87 -22.91
N ALA A 46 -17.53 -65.70 -22.24
CA ALA A 46 -17.37 -64.67 -21.20
C ALA A 46 -17.10 -63.25 -21.71
N ARG A 47 -16.56 -63.09 -22.92
CA ARG A 47 -16.24 -61.77 -23.45
C ARG A 47 -17.50 -61.10 -24.00
N ILE A 48 -17.75 -59.86 -23.59
CA ILE A 48 -18.90 -59.06 -23.97
C ILE A 48 -18.45 -57.93 -24.89
N GLN A 49 -18.92 -57.95 -26.12
CA GLN A 49 -18.73 -56.84 -27.06
C GLN A 49 -19.82 -55.80 -26.86
N ILE A 50 -19.49 -54.70 -26.19
CA ILE A 50 -20.46 -53.65 -25.88
C ILE A 50 -21.01 -53.03 -27.18
N GLY A 51 -22.34 -52.97 -27.30
CA GLY A 51 -23.02 -52.34 -28.42
C GLY A 51 -22.88 -53.07 -29.76
N LYS A 52 -22.56 -54.37 -29.76
CA LYS A 52 -22.33 -55.18 -30.97
C LYS A 52 -23.44 -55.07 -32.01
N ASN A 53 -24.69 -55.29 -31.60
CA ASN A 53 -25.85 -55.33 -32.48
C ASN A 53 -26.52 -53.96 -32.61
N ASN A 54 -26.40 -53.11 -31.57
CA ASN A 54 -26.96 -51.76 -31.55
C ASN A 54 -26.05 -50.79 -30.77
N PRO A 55 -25.14 -50.09 -31.45
CA PRO A 55 -24.22 -49.16 -30.79
C PRO A 55 -24.91 -47.88 -30.29
N GLN A 56 -24.92 -47.67 -28.98
CA GLN A 56 -25.50 -46.47 -28.34
C GLN A 56 -24.84 -46.17 -26.99
N ASP A 57 -25.29 -45.11 -26.32
CA ASP A 57 -24.87 -44.84 -24.94
C ASP A 57 -25.42 -45.94 -24.02
N ILE A 58 -24.55 -46.46 -23.15
CA ILE A 58 -24.84 -47.62 -22.32
C ILE A 58 -24.54 -47.30 -20.87
N THR A 59 -25.50 -47.58 -19.98
CA THR A 59 -25.35 -47.47 -18.53
C THR A 59 -25.39 -48.86 -17.89
N ILE A 60 -24.45 -49.14 -17.01
CA ILE A 60 -24.40 -50.31 -16.13
C ILE A 60 -24.58 -49.78 -14.70
N ASP A 61 -25.75 -50.02 -14.11
CA ASP A 61 -26.11 -49.55 -12.78
C ASP A 61 -26.04 -50.68 -11.74
N GLY A 62 -25.29 -50.47 -10.67
CA GLY A 62 -25.14 -51.40 -9.55
C GLY A 62 -26.10 -51.18 -8.39
N THR A 63 -27.04 -50.24 -8.48
CA THR A 63 -27.99 -49.96 -7.40
C THR A 63 -28.87 -51.18 -7.16
N ASN A 64 -28.77 -51.79 -5.98
CA ASN A 64 -29.66 -52.87 -5.58
C ASN A 64 -31.11 -52.36 -5.59
N PRO A 65 -32.02 -53.00 -6.35
CA PRO A 65 -33.41 -52.56 -6.51
C PRO A 65 -34.19 -52.45 -5.19
N THR A 66 -33.77 -53.17 -4.16
CA THR A 66 -34.50 -53.30 -2.88
C THR A 66 -33.81 -52.58 -1.72
N THR A 67 -32.48 -52.59 -1.66
CA THR A 67 -31.72 -52.03 -0.53
C THR A 67 -31.01 -50.71 -0.88
N GLY A 68 -30.88 -50.37 -2.16
CA GLY A 68 -30.07 -49.24 -2.63
C GLY A 68 -28.55 -49.43 -2.47
N GLN A 69 -28.09 -50.56 -1.94
CA GLN A 69 -26.67 -50.88 -1.83
C GLN A 69 -26.02 -51.15 -3.19
N ARG A 70 -24.69 -51.05 -3.27
CA ARG A 70 -23.93 -51.26 -4.52
C ARG A 70 -23.62 -52.74 -4.74
N HIS A 71 -24.07 -53.28 -5.88
CA HIS A 71 -23.65 -54.60 -6.35
C HIS A 71 -22.18 -54.62 -6.76
N LEU A 72 -21.58 -55.80 -6.67
CA LEU A 72 -20.22 -56.09 -7.14
C LEU A 72 -20.25 -56.56 -8.60
N LEU A 73 -19.44 -55.92 -9.44
CA LEU A 73 -19.04 -56.42 -10.75
C LEU A 73 -17.57 -56.84 -10.68
N ASN A 74 -17.32 -58.15 -10.65
CA ASN A 74 -15.99 -58.73 -10.57
C ASN A 74 -15.51 -59.18 -11.96
N ILE A 75 -14.44 -58.58 -12.46
CA ILE A 75 -13.86 -58.86 -13.77
C ILE A 75 -12.54 -59.59 -13.53
N ALA A 76 -12.57 -60.91 -13.72
CA ALA A 76 -11.45 -61.80 -13.42
C ALA A 76 -10.93 -62.48 -14.69
N ASP A 77 -9.75 -62.10 -15.15
CA ASP A 77 -9.02 -62.78 -16.21
C ASP A 77 -7.95 -63.71 -15.63
N ILE A 78 -7.85 -64.91 -16.21
CA ILE A 78 -6.86 -65.94 -15.83
C ILE A 78 -5.69 -65.91 -16.82
N ALA A 79 -5.92 -65.41 -18.04
CA ALA A 79 -4.90 -65.22 -19.06
C ALA A 79 -4.46 -63.75 -19.06
N VAL A 80 -3.55 -63.42 -18.15
CA VAL A 80 -3.04 -62.05 -17.91
C VAL A 80 -2.27 -61.45 -19.11
N LEU A 81 -2.25 -62.12 -20.27
CA LEU A 81 -1.48 -61.79 -21.48
C LEU A 81 -2.34 -61.69 -22.76
N ALA A 82 -3.66 -61.87 -22.70
CA ALA A 82 -4.52 -61.76 -23.89
C ALA A 82 -4.91 -60.29 -24.16
N PRO A 83 -4.84 -59.79 -25.42
CA PRO A 83 -5.08 -58.39 -25.81
C PRO A 83 -6.54 -57.88 -25.67
N THR A 84 -7.36 -58.55 -24.85
CA THR A 84 -8.80 -58.30 -24.76
C THR A 84 -9.30 -58.54 -23.34
N THR A 85 -9.90 -57.50 -22.76
CA THR A 85 -10.69 -57.53 -21.51
C THR A 85 -11.96 -58.36 -21.65
N GLN A 86 -12.63 -58.65 -20.53
CA GLN A 86 -13.97 -59.28 -20.54
C GLN A 86 -15.06 -58.35 -21.09
N LEU A 87 -14.87 -57.03 -20.98
CA LEU A 87 -15.75 -56.00 -21.56
C LEU A 87 -14.97 -55.23 -22.62
N TYR A 88 -15.36 -55.27 -23.88
CA TYR A 88 -14.57 -54.63 -24.95
C TYR A 88 -15.42 -53.95 -26.02
N ILE A 89 -14.80 -53.04 -26.77
CA ILE A 89 -15.36 -52.42 -27.97
C ILE A 89 -14.75 -53.09 -29.21
N GLY A 90 -15.59 -53.69 -30.05
CA GLY A 90 -15.16 -54.47 -31.21
C GLY A 90 -15.35 -53.81 -32.58
N SER A 91 -15.92 -52.61 -32.65
CA SER A 91 -16.19 -51.91 -33.92
C SER A 91 -16.32 -50.39 -33.75
N THR A 92 -16.27 -49.65 -34.85
CA THR A 92 -16.40 -48.19 -34.89
C THR A 92 -17.77 -47.65 -34.47
N GLY A 93 -18.79 -48.49 -34.31
CA GLY A 93 -20.14 -48.06 -33.95
C GLY A 93 -20.23 -47.36 -32.59
N MET A 94 -19.29 -47.64 -31.68
CA MET A 94 -19.24 -47.05 -30.33
C MET A 94 -18.44 -45.74 -30.25
N GLN A 95 -17.95 -45.20 -31.36
CA GLN A 95 -17.30 -43.88 -31.38
C GLN A 95 -18.27 -42.78 -30.91
N LYS A 96 -17.75 -41.81 -30.15
CA LYS A 96 -18.51 -40.68 -29.58
C LYS A 96 -19.66 -41.08 -28.65
N LYS A 97 -19.67 -42.32 -28.16
CA LYS A 97 -20.66 -42.82 -27.20
C LYS A 97 -20.11 -42.79 -25.78
N THR A 98 -21.02 -42.81 -24.81
CA THR A 98 -20.69 -42.91 -23.38
C THR A 98 -20.98 -44.31 -22.88
N ILE A 99 -19.99 -44.92 -22.23
CA ILE A 99 -20.15 -46.14 -21.45
C ILE A 99 -20.06 -45.74 -19.98
N LYS A 100 -21.18 -45.83 -19.26
CA LYS A 100 -21.33 -45.36 -17.88
C LYS A 100 -21.41 -46.53 -16.92
N PHE A 101 -20.54 -46.54 -15.91
CA PHE A 101 -20.61 -47.42 -14.74
C PHE A 101 -21.08 -46.59 -13.56
N THR A 102 -22.21 -46.95 -12.93
CA THR A 102 -22.78 -46.16 -11.84
C THR A 102 -23.20 -47.00 -10.64
N ASN A 103 -22.94 -46.51 -9.43
CA ASN A 103 -23.31 -47.13 -8.15
C ASN A 103 -22.81 -48.58 -7.99
N LEU A 104 -21.56 -48.84 -8.38
CA LEU A 104 -20.96 -50.18 -8.38
C LEU A 104 -19.79 -50.30 -7.40
N ARG A 105 -19.56 -51.53 -6.92
CA ARG A 105 -18.25 -52.01 -6.50
C ARG A 105 -17.66 -52.78 -7.68
N ILE A 106 -16.42 -52.52 -8.04
CA ILE A 106 -15.75 -53.15 -9.18
C ILE A 106 -14.43 -53.75 -8.71
N ASN A 107 -14.17 -54.99 -9.11
CA ASN A 107 -12.85 -55.61 -8.97
C ASN A 107 -12.32 -55.96 -10.38
N ASN A 108 -11.06 -55.65 -10.67
CA ASN A 108 -10.40 -56.00 -11.92
C ASN A 108 -8.98 -56.56 -11.70
N ASN A 109 -8.57 -57.51 -12.52
CA ASN A 109 -7.20 -57.99 -12.60
C ASN A 109 -6.65 -58.06 -14.04
N ASN A 110 -7.40 -57.57 -15.04
CA ASN A 110 -6.95 -57.56 -16.44
C ASN A 110 -6.03 -56.37 -16.71
N TYR A 111 -5.03 -56.58 -17.57
CA TYR A 111 -4.08 -55.55 -18.00
C TYR A 111 -4.78 -54.33 -18.61
N TYR A 112 -5.67 -54.53 -19.57
CA TYR A 112 -6.31 -53.44 -20.31
C TYR A 112 -7.50 -52.81 -19.57
N GLY A 113 -7.50 -52.89 -18.24
CA GLY A 113 -8.48 -52.24 -17.37
C GLY A 113 -9.92 -52.74 -17.49
N LEU A 114 -10.85 -51.85 -17.13
CA LEU A 114 -12.30 -52.13 -17.05
C LEU A 114 -12.94 -52.43 -18.41
N CYS A 115 -12.58 -51.66 -19.45
CA CYS A 115 -13.16 -51.73 -20.78
C CYS A 115 -12.14 -51.29 -21.83
N HIS A 116 -11.85 -52.15 -22.81
CA HIS A 116 -10.80 -51.92 -23.81
C HIS A 116 -11.34 -51.91 -25.24
N PRO A 117 -10.99 -50.94 -26.09
CA PRO A 117 -11.24 -51.05 -27.52
C PRO A 117 -10.23 -52.00 -28.18
N THR A 118 -10.69 -52.99 -28.93
CA THR A 118 -9.81 -53.91 -29.69
C THR A 118 -8.94 -53.20 -30.74
N ASN A 119 -9.31 -51.99 -31.12
CA ASN A 119 -8.52 -51.03 -31.87
C ASN A 119 -8.82 -49.63 -31.31
N GLU A 120 -7.81 -48.85 -30.94
CA GLU A 120 -7.98 -47.54 -30.29
C GLU A 120 -8.92 -46.59 -31.03
N SER A 121 -8.95 -46.66 -32.37
CA SER A 121 -9.88 -45.87 -33.20
C SER A 121 -11.35 -46.13 -32.92
N TYR A 122 -11.71 -47.24 -32.28
CA TYR A 122 -13.11 -47.55 -31.96
C TYR A 122 -13.63 -46.77 -30.75
N ALA A 123 -12.74 -46.20 -29.93
CA ALA A 123 -13.06 -45.34 -28.80
C ALA A 123 -12.99 -43.84 -29.14
N ASN A 124 -12.85 -43.48 -30.42
CA ASN A 124 -12.63 -42.09 -30.82
C ASN A 124 -13.75 -41.15 -30.36
N GLY A 125 -13.38 -40.16 -29.54
CA GLY A 125 -14.31 -39.20 -28.93
C GLY A 125 -15.29 -39.81 -27.94
N SER A 126 -15.16 -41.09 -27.59
CA SER A 126 -16.02 -41.78 -26.62
C SER A 126 -15.63 -41.41 -25.19
N THR A 127 -16.56 -41.61 -24.25
CA THR A 127 -16.32 -41.39 -22.82
C THR A 127 -16.57 -42.66 -22.03
N LEU A 128 -15.60 -43.04 -21.18
CA LEU A 128 -15.82 -44.01 -20.11
C LEU A 128 -16.13 -43.23 -18.82
N LEU A 129 -17.37 -43.28 -18.34
CA LEU A 129 -17.83 -42.51 -17.17
C LEU A 129 -17.98 -43.40 -15.94
N LEU A 130 -17.29 -43.07 -14.86
CA LEU A 130 -17.46 -43.68 -13.54
C LEU A 130 -18.22 -42.73 -12.62
N GLU A 131 -19.35 -43.19 -12.08
CA GLU A 131 -20.18 -42.42 -11.17
C GLU A 131 -20.51 -43.18 -9.88
N ASN A 132 -20.13 -42.65 -8.72
CA ASN A 132 -20.35 -43.30 -7.43
C ASN A 132 -19.76 -44.74 -7.36
N VAL A 133 -18.56 -44.92 -7.92
CA VAL A 133 -17.92 -46.24 -8.04
C VAL A 133 -16.81 -46.43 -6.99
N GLU A 134 -16.78 -47.61 -6.38
CA GLU A 134 -15.60 -48.13 -5.69
C GLU A 134 -14.92 -49.15 -6.61
N TYR A 135 -13.67 -48.88 -7.03
CA TYR A 135 -12.95 -49.70 -8.00
C TYR A 135 -11.62 -50.14 -7.43
N ASN A 136 -11.46 -51.45 -7.21
CA ASN A 136 -10.20 -52.06 -6.81
C ASN A 136 -9.59 -52.82 -7.99
N SER A 137 -8.32 -52.54 -8.29
CA SER A 137 -7.59 -53.23 -9.34
C SER A 137 -6.27 -53.81 -8.82
N SER A 138 -5.88 -54.96 -9.35
CA SER A 138 -4.55 -55.59 -9.15
C SER A 138 -3.66 -55.50 -10.39
N ALA A 139 -4.16 -54.91 -11.46
CA ALA A 139 -3.47 -54.58 -12.70
C ALA A 139 -3.77 -53.11 -13.08
N GLN A 140 -3.38 -52.66 -14.27
CA GLN A 140 -3.79 -51.34 -14.78
C GLN A 140 -5.32 -51.22 -14.75
N SER A 141 -5.80 -50.12 -14.18
CA SER A 141 -7.22 -49.95 -13.86
C SER A 141 -8.02 -49.50 -15.09
N LEU A 142 -7.44 -48.63 -15.91
CA LEU A 142 -8.15 -47.92 -16.95
C LEU A 142 -7.33 -47.88 -18.25
N HIS A 143 -7.93 -48.21 -19.38
CA HIS A 143 -7.26 -48.16 -20.68
C HIS A 143 -8.24 -47.73 -21.77
N PHE A 144 -8.10 -46.49 -22.24
CA PHE A 144 -9.01 -45.82 -23.18
C PHE A 144 -8.26 -44.70 -23.92
N MET A 145 -7.28 -45.04 -24.77
CA MET A 145 -6.22 -44.13 -25.23
C MET A 145 -6.70 -42.96 -26.09
N GLN A 146 -7.67 -43.17 -26.99
CA GLN A 146 -8.24 -42.10 -27.85
C GLN A 146 -9.50 -41.45 -27.27
N GLY A 147 -9.97 -41.93 -26.12
CA GLY A 147 -11.16 -41.42 -25.46
C GLY A 147 -10.87 -40.65 -24.18
N VAL A 148 -11.95 -40.24 -23.51
CA VAL A 148 -11.92 -39.55 -22.22
C VAL A 148 -12.39 -40.49 -21.13
N ILE A 149 -11.70 -40.52 -19.99
CA ILE A 149 -12.22 -41.16 -18.79
C ILE A 149 -12.72 -40.07 -17.86
N ALA A 150 -14.02 -40.12 -17.54
CA ALA A 150 -14.68 -39.12 -16.72
C ALA A 150 -15.13 -39.69 -15.38
N PHE A 151 -15.16 -38.84 -14.36
CA PHE A 151 -15.63 -39.14 -13.02
C PHE A 151 -16.70 -38.14 -12.59
N SER A 152 -17.79 -38.63 -11.99
CA SER A 152 -18.80 -37.81 -11.31
C SER A 152 -19.24 -38.46 -9.99
N GLY A 153 -19.79 -37.68 -9.07
CA GLY A 153 -20.20 -38.22 -7.77
C GLY A 153 -19.02 -38.69 -6.92
N ASN A 154 -19.20 -39.73 -6.11
CA ASN A 154 -18.21 -40.17 -5.12
C ASN A 154 -17.49 -41.44 -5.53
N ASN A 155 -16.27 -41.30 -6.05
CA ASN A 155 -15.46 -42.40 -6.57
C ASN A 155 -14.24 -42.68 -5.69
N THR A 156 -13.88 -43.95 -5.56
CA THR A 156 -12.61 -44.40 -4.97
C THR A 156 -11.99 -45.45 -5.88
N ILE A 157 -10.82 -45.14 -6.43
CA ILE A 157 -10.06 -46.03 -7.30
C ILE A 157 -8.79 -46.43 -6.56
N THR A 158 -8.63 -47.72 -6.28
CA THR A 158 -7.46 -48.25 -5.59
C THR A 158 -6.79 -49.30 -6.47
N GLN A 159 -5.60 -48.97 -6.96
CA GLN A 159 -4.74 -49.92 -7.65
C GLN A 159 -3.68 -50.43 -6.69
N THR A 160 -3.77 -51.71 -6.36
CA THR A 160 -2.81 -52.44 -5.54
C THR A 160 -1.61 -52.90 -6.36
N ALA A 161 -0.48 -53.15 -5.70
CA ALA A 161 0.70 -53.68 -6.37
C ALA A 161 0.44 -55.10 -6.90
N GLY A 162 0.66 -55.30 -8.19
CA GLY A 162 0.56 -56.57 -8.91
C GLY A 162 1.38 -56.56 -10.19
N THR A 163 1.47 -57.71 -10.87
CA THR A 163 2.37 -57.95 -12.02
C THR A 163 2.25 -56.90 -13.14
N TRP A 164 1.07 -56.31 -13.31
CA TRP A 164 0.81 -55.30 -14.34
C TRP A 164 0.23 -54.00 -13.82
N SER A 165 0.52 -53.69 -12.57
CA SER A 165 0.07 -52.47 -11.92
C SER A 165 0.97 -51.26 -12.23
N GLN A 166 1.72 -51.26 -13.34
CA GLN A 166 2.78 -50.28 -13.57
C GLN A 166 2.26 -48.85 -13.78
N GLU A 167 1.05 -48.72 -14.35
CA GLU A 167 0.33 -47.47 -14.57
C GLU A 167 -1.15 -47.62 -14.16
N LEU A 168 -1.81 -46.53 -13.77
CA LEU A 168 -3.24 -46.53 -13.46
C LEU A 168 -4.08 -46.47 -14.74
N ALA A 169 -3.70 -45.55 -15.64
CA ALA A 169 -4.52 -45.15 -16.78
C ALA A 169 -3.67 -44.94 -18.03
N GLU A 170 -4.10 -45.55 -19.14
CA GLU A 170 -3.71 -45.15 -20.50
C GLU A 170 -4.88 -44.44 -21.16
N THR A 171 -4.79 -43.12 -21.36
CA THR A 171 -5.92 -42.32 -21.86
C THR A 171 -5.46 -40.99 -22.46
N GLY A 172 -6.31 -40.40 -23.30
CA GLY A 172 -6.09 -39.03 -23.76
C GLY A 172 -6.24 -38.01 -22.62
N ARG A 173 -7.25 -38.18 -21.74
CA ARG A 173 -7.55 -37.22 -20.67
C ARG A 173 -8.42 -37.81 -19.55
N LEU A 174 -8.18 -37.36 -18.32
CA LEU A 174 -9.06 -37.57 -17.18
C LEU A 174 -9.91 -36.31 -16.88
N ASP A 175 -11.22 -36.48 -16.83
CA ASP A 175 -12.18 -35.42 -16.49
C ASP A 175 -12.85 -35.68 -15.14
N PHE A 176 -12.86 -34.70 -14.25
CA PHE A 176 -13.58 -34.75 -12.98
C PHE A 176 -14.68 -33.69 -12.98
N ARG A 177 -15.94 -34.12 -12.98
CA ARG A 177 -17.14 -33.30 -13.30
C ARG A 177 -18.07 -33.10 -12.11
N GLY A 178 -17.51 -32.87 -10.93
CA GLY A 178 -18.19 -32.72 -9.64
C GLY A 178 -18.08 -33.96 -8.74
N GLY A 179 -18.39 -33.77 -7.45
CA GLY A 179 -18.30 -34.82 -6.43
C GLY A 179 -16.89 -35.00 -5.86
N THR A 180 -16.59 -36.18 -5.33
CA THR A 180 -15.28 -36.51 -4.74
C THR A 180 -14.67 -37.71 -5.44
N THR A 181 -13.40 -37.62 -5.83
CA THR A 181 -12.68 -38.78 -6.39
C THR A 181 -11.34 -38.95 -5.69
N THR A 182 -11.13 -40.12 -5.11
CA THR A 182 -9.84 -40.52 -4.54
C THR A 182 -9.21 -41.59 -5.42
N ILE A 183 -7.96 -41.40 -5.81
CA ILE A 183 -7.17 -42.34 -6.59
C ILE A 183 -5.92 -42.69 -5.78
N ASN A 184 -5.77 -43.97 -5.47
CA ASN A 184 -4.60 -44.51 -4.78
C ASN A 184 -3.91 -45.53 -5.70
N HIS A 185 -2.67 -45.25 -6.07
CA HIS A 185 -1.88 -46.08 -6.95
C HIS A 185 -0.61 -46.56 -6.25
N ALA A 186 -0.61 -47.83 -5.83
CA ALA A 186 0.53 -48.48 -5.18
C ALA A 186 1.39 -49.30 -6.15
N GLY A 187 1.13 -49.16 -7.46
CA GLY A 187 1.80 -49.89 -8.52
C GLY A 187 3.32 -49.77 -8.51
N GLY A 188 4.01 -50.89 -8.76
CA GLY A 188 5.47 -50.92 -8.93
C GLY A 188 5.86 -50.77 -10.40
N GLY A 189 6.80 -49.87 -10.73
CA GLY A 189 7.29 -49.69 -12.11
C GLY A 189 7.69 -48.25 -12.42
N SER A 190 8.44 -48.05 -13.51
CA SER A 190 8.93 -46.73 -13.95
C SER A 190 7.94 -45.94 -14.82
N TYR A 191 6.78 -46.52 -15.17
CA TYR A 191 5.78 -45.95 -16.09
C TYR A 191 4.71 -45.05 -15.41
N GLY A 192 4.95 -44.53 -14.20
CA GLY A 192 4.11 -43.46 -13.60
C GLY A 192 2.64 -43.82 -13.33
N LEU A 193 1.74 -42.82 -13.30
CA LEU A 193 0.30 -43.01 -13.05
C LEU A 193 -0.51 -43.00 -14.35
N ILE A 194 -0.32 -41.96 -15.16
CA ILE A 194 -1.07 -41.73 -16.38
C ILE A 194 -0.08 -41.71 -17.54
N ARG A 195 -0.28 -42.64 -18.46
CA ARG A 195 0.41 -42.66 -19.72
C ARG A 195 -0.52 -42.09 -20.80
N ILE A 196 0.04 -41.15 -21.54
CA ILE A 196 -0.63 -40.51 -22.68
C ILE A 196 0.27 -40.79 -23.87
N ASP A 197 -0.25 -41.58 -24.81
CA ASP A 197 0.44 -41.95 -26.05
C ASP A 197 -0.23 -41.35 -27.30
N GLN A 198 -1.48 -40.85 -27.17
CA GLN A 198 -2.25 -40.27 -28.26
C GLN A 198 -3.04 -39.04 -27.78
N ASN A 199 -3.23 -38.06 -28.67
CA ASN A 199 -4.09 -36.91 -28.40
C ASN A 199 -5.56 -37.36 -28.40
N PRO A 200 -6.41 -36.83 -27.49
CA PRO A 200 -7.85 -37.04 -27.60
C PRO A 200 -8.37 -36.36 -28.87
N THR A 201 -9.36 -36.97 -29.52
CA THR A 201 -9.89 -36.46 -30.80
C THR A 201 -10.99 -35.40 -30.65
N ASP A 202 -11.31 -35.01 -29.43
CA ASP A 202 -12.29 -33.96 -29.13
C ASP A 202 -11.69 -32.54 -29.23
N GLY A 203 -10.40 -32.42 -29.51
CA GLY A 203 -9.70 -31.14 -29.68
C GLY A 203 -9.31 -30.46 -28.37
N ILE A 204 -9.53 -31.10 -27.22
CA ILE A 204 -9.10 -30.57 -25.92
C ILE A 204 -7.72 -31.14 -25.57
N ALA A 205 -6.91 -30.38 -24.82
CA ALA A 205 -5.56 -30.80 -24.49
C ALA A 205 -5.54 -32.09 -23.63
N PRO A 206 -4.54 -32.97 -23.81
CA PRO A 206 -4.36 -34.13 -22.96
C PRO A 206 -4.08 -33.75 -21.51
N GLY A 207 -4.40 -34.63 -20.56
CA GLY A 207 -4.02 -34.49 -19.14
C GLY A 207 -5.17 -34.62 -18.15
N ILE A 208 -5.29 -33.69 -17.20
CA ILE A 208 -6.31 -33.70 -16.13
C ILE A 208 -7.13 -32.41 -16.16
N GLN A 209 -8.46 -32.55 -16.14
CA GLN A 209 -9.38 -31.42 -15.94
C GLN A 209 -10.29 -31.66 -14.75
N VAL A 210 -10.32 -30.68 -13.83
CA VAL A 210 -11.18 -30.69 -12.64
C VAL A 210 -12.15 -29.52 -12.74
N SER A 211 -13.44 -29.83 -12.62
CA SER A 211 -14.52 -28.85 -12.80
C SER A 211 -15.75 -29.19 -11.95
N GLY A 212 -16.75 -28.31 -11.97
CA GLY A 212 -18.04 -28.55 -11.33
C GLY A 212 -17.97 -28.73 -9.81
N GLY A 213 -16.99 -28.10 -9.15
CA GLY A 213 -16.76 -28.23 -7.71
C GLY A 213 -16.18 -29.58 -7.29
N ALA A 214 -15.58 -30.33 -8.22
CA ALA A 214 -14.97 -31.62 -7.94
C ALA A 214 -13.81 -31.51 -6.96
N LYS A 215 -13.72 -32.45 -6.01
CA LYS A 215 -12.60 -32.59 -5.08
C LYS A 215 -11.86 -33.89 -5.41
N VAL A 216 -10.65 -33.75 -5.93
CA VAL A 216 -9.86 -34.86 -6.47
C VAL A 216 -8.60 -35.01 -5.63
N SER A 217 -8.31 -36.24 -5.21
CA SER A 217 -7.05 -36.59 -4.53
C SER A 217 -6.38 -37.74 -5.26
N ILE A 218 -5.18 -37.53 -5.75
CA ILE A 218 -4.38 -38.53 -6.45
C ILE A 218 -3.11 -38.80 -5.65
N THR A 219 -2.95 -40.04 -5.19
CA THR A 219 -1.76 -40.50 -4.45
C THR A 219 -1.09 -41.63 -5.23
N THR A 220 0.20 -41.48 -5.53
CA THR A 220 1.00 -42.50 -6.22
C THR A 220 2.42 -42.58 -5.67
N ASN A 221 3.01 -43.77 -5.69
CA ASN A 221 4.42 -43.97 -5.34
C ASN A 221 5.39 -43.49 -6.43
N ASN A 222 4.92 -43.34 -7.67
CA ASN A 222 5.75 -42.99 -8.83
C ASN A 222 5.48 -41.56 -9.32
N ALA A 223 5.92 -41.23 -10.52
CA ALA A 223 5.52 -39.99 -11.19
C ALA A 223 4.04 -40.01 -11.58
N ILE A 224 3.41 -38.84 -11.76
CA ILE A 224 2.05 -38.78 -12.31
C ILE A 224 2.11 -38.97 -13.83
N PHE A 225 2.91 -38.17 -14.52
CA PHE A 225 3.19 -38.30 -15.95
C PHE A 225 4.68 -38.67 -16.11
N PRO A 226 5.06 -39.93 -16.38
CA PRO A 226 6.45 -40.43 -16.30
C PRO A 226 7.36 -40.03 -17.47
N ALA A 227 6.83 -39.99 -18.70
CA ALA A 227 7.39 -39.50 -19.95
C ALA A 227 6.35 -39.72 -21.05
N SER A 228 6.01 -38.68 -21.81
CA SER A 228 5.12 -38.83 -22.97
C SER A 228 5.88 -39.50 -24.12
N GLY A 229 5.24 -40.45 -24.81
CA GLY A 229 5.78 -41.03 -26.05
C GLY A 229 6.13 -39.95 -27.09
N ALA A 230 7.08 -40.25 -27.97
CA ALA A 230 7.49 -39.37 -29.06
C ALA A 230 6.27 -39.05 -29.95
N GLY A 231 5.68 -37.86 -29.78
CA GLY A 231 4.53 -37.43 -30.59
C GLY A 231 3.48 -36.58 -29.87
N ILE A 232 3.46 -36.51 -28.53
CA ILE A 232 2.47 -35.68 -27.81
C ILE A 232 2.99 -34.25 -27.59
N PRO A 233 2.30 -33.23 -28.12
CA PRO A 233 2.75 -31.85 -28.05
C PRO A 233 2.39 -31.14 -26.74
N GLN A 234 1.59 -31.71 -25.83
CA GLN A 234 1.12 -31.00 -24.63
C GLN A 234 0.45 -31.94 -23.59
N ILE A 235 0.70 -31.71 -22.29
CA ILE A 235 -0.11 -32.27 -21.19
C ILE A 235 -0.48 -31.14 -20.24
N ASN A 236 -1.77 -30.93 -19.97
CA ASN A 236 -2.24 -29.88 -19.08
C ASN A 236 -2.85 -30.46 -17.80
N ILE A 237 -2.70 -29.73 -16.71
CA ILE A 237 -3.57 -29.87 -15.54
C ILE A 237 -4.34 -28.58 -15.36
N GLU A 238 -5.66 -28.70 -15.25
CA GLU A 238 -6.57 -27.57 -15.08
C GLU A 238 -7.54 -27.84 -13.93
N SER A 239 -7.69 -26.87 -13.05
CA SER A 239 -8.72 -26.86 -12.01
C SER A 239 -9.54 -25.59 -12.14
N LYS A 240 -10.81 -25.74 -12.51
CA LYS A 240 -11.70 -24.64 -12.91
C LYS A 240 -12.98 -24.62 -12.10
N GLY A 241 -13.40 -23.43 -11.69
CA GLY A 241 -14.70 -23.20 -11.06
C GLY A 241 -14.64 -23.31 -9.54
N SER A 242 -15.51 -22.54 -8.89
CA SER A 242 -15.56 -22.44 -7.43
C SER A 242 -15.73 -23.81 -6.76
N GLY A 243 -14.88 -24.08 -5.78
CA GLY A 243 -14.87 -25.33 -5.02
C GLY A 243 -14.14 -26.51 -5.69
N SER A 244 -13.70 -26.36 -6.95
CA SER A 244 -12.89 -27.36 -7.63
C SER A 244 -11.49 -27.43 -7.01
N ASN A 245 -11.00 -28.63 -6.70
CA ASN A 245 -9.71 -28.86 -6.07
C ASN A 245 -9.04 -30.10 -6.63
N LEU A 246 -7.83 -29.95 -7.16
CA LEU A 246 -6.95 -31.04 -7.58
C LEU A 246 -5.79 -31.17 -6.60
N ALA A 247 -5.80 -32.22 -5.77
CA ALA A 247 -4.68 -32.56 -4.89
C ALA A 247 -3.84 -33.69 -5.49
N LEU A 248 -2.55 -33.43 -5.67
CA LEU A 248 -1.57 -34.37 -6.23
C LEU A 248 -0.51 -34.71 -5.18
N ASN A 249 -0.29 -36.00 -4.97
CA ASN A 249 0.71 -36.56 -4.06
C ASN A 249 1.49 -37.66 -4.79
N ALA A 250 2.67 -37.33 -5.26
CA ALA A 250 3.54 -38.22 -6.03
C ALA A 250 4.80 -38.56 -5.22
N GLY A 251 5.20 -39.84 -5.22
CA GLY A 251 6.52 -40.24 -4.76
C GLY A 251 7.63 -39.82 -5.73
N GLY A 252 7.29 -39.62 -7.02
CA GLY A 252 8.17 -39.10 -8.06
C GLY A 252 7.87 -37.64 -8.43
N HIS A 253 7.95 -37.30 -9.71
CA HIS A 253 7.63 -35.98 -10.25
C HIS A 253 6.19 -35.88 -10.77
N ILE A 254 5.67 -34.66 -10.95
CA ILE A 254 4.36 -34.48 -11.59
C ILE A 254 4.48 -34.67 -13.10
N PHE A 255 5.37 -33.92 -13.76
CA PHE A 255 5.57 -33.94 -15.21
C PHE A 255 6.96 -34.43 -15.62
N GLY A 256 7.01 -35.55 -16.34
CA GLY A 256 8.19 -36.11 -17.01
C GLY A 256 8.14 -35.95 -18.53
N VAL A 257 7.39 -34.96 -19.02
CA VAL A 257 7.11 -34.77 -20.46
C VAL A 257 8.35 -34.33 -21.23
N THR A 258 8.77 -35.11 -22.25
CA THR A 258 9.91 -34.79 -23.11
C THR A 258 9.50 -33.91 -24.30
N GLY A 259 10.42 -33.06 -24.80
CA GLY A 259 10.21 -32.23 -26.00
C GLY A 259 9.76 -30.78 -25.72
N SER A 260 9.52 -30.02 -26.81
CA SER A 260 9.13 -28.60 -26.81
C SER A 260 7.64 -28.34 -26.47
N SER A 261 6.98 -29.39 -26.01
CA SER A 261 5.55 -29.50 -25.75
C SER A 261 5.03 -28.54 -24.68
N SER A 262 3.93 -27.82 -24.94
CA SER A 262 3.41 -26.71 -24.11
C SER A 262 2.56 -27.16 -22.92
N SER A 263 3.16 -27.82 -21.94
CA SER A 263 2.39 -28.31 -20.76
C SER A 263 2.09 -27.20 -19.77
N LYS A 264 0.82 -27.05 -19.37
CA LYS A 264 0.37 -25.96 -18.49
C LYS A 264 -0.23 -26.47 -17.19
N ALA A 265 -0.06 -25.71 -16.12
CA ALA A 265 -0.81 -25.86 -14.88
C ALA A 265 -1.64 -24.59 -14.66
N VAL A 266 -2.97 -24.72 -14.70
CA VAL A 266 -3.90 -23.58 -14.66
C VAL A 266 -4.96 -23.76 -13.57
N ALA A 267 -5.08 -22.79 -12.69
CA ALA A 267 -6.19 -22.68 -11.74
C ALA A 267 -7.03 -21.45 -12.10
N SER A 268 -8.34 -21.63 -12.31
CA SER A 268 -9.21 -20.54 -12.77
C SER A 268 -10.58 -20.54 -12.10
N ASP A 269 -11.21 -19.37 -12.04
CA ASP A 269 -12.60 -19.16 -11.62
C ASP A 269 -12.92 -19.76 -10.23
N GLY A 270 -12.03 -19.62 -9.25
CA GLY A 270 -12.17 -20.23 -7.91
C GLY A 270 -11.57 -21.63 -7.76
N GLY A 271 -10.97 -22.20 -8.82
CA GLY A 271 -10.34 -23.51 -8.80
C GLY A 271 -9.00 -23.54 -8.07
N THR A 272 -8.63 -24.71 -7.54
CA THR A 272 -7.37 -24.91 -6.81
C THR A 272 -6.57 -26.09 -7.34
N ILE A 273 -5.25 -25.93 -7.46
CA ILE A 273 -4.27 -27.02 -7.64
C ILE A 273 -3.36 -27.07 -6.42
N ASN A 274 -3.29 -28.23 -5.78
CA ASN A 274 -2.44 -28.49 -4.62
C ASN A 274 -1.46 -29.63 -4.93
N VAL A 275 -0.17 -29.41 -4.75
CA VAL A 275 0.82 -30.48 -4.67
C VAL A 275 1.34 -30.50 -3.24
N THR A 276 1.08 -31.59 -2.51
CA THR A 276 1.51 -31.71 -1.11
C THR A 276 2.81 -32.50 -0.96
N LYS A 277 3.14 -33.30 -1.97
CA LYS A 277 4.36 -34.08 -2.06
C LYS A 277 4.65 -34.39 -3.53
N ALA A 278 5.83 -34.02 -3.98
CA ALA A 278 6.46 -34.48 -5.21
C ALA A 278 7.97 -34.23 -5.09
N ASN A 279 8.80 -34.96 -5.83
CA ASN A 279 10.19 -34.58 -6.01
C ASN A 279 10.25 -33.30 -6.85
N ASN A 280 10.01 -33.40 -8.16
CA ASN A 280 9.98 -32.23 -9.05
C ASN A 280 8.57 -31.96 -9.57
N PHE A 281 8.22 -30.71 -9.86
CA PHE A 281 6.98 -30.42 -10.60
C PHE A 281 7.19 -30.73 -12.08
N TYR A 282 8.18 -30.09 -12.73
CA TYR A 282 8.66 -30.43 -14.07
C TYR A 282 10.06 -31.07 -14.00
N GLN A 283 10.11 -32.38 -14.27
CA GLN A 283 11.34 -33.18 -14.32
C GLN A 283 12.06 -33.07 -15.65
N THR A 284 11.35 -32.88 -16.77
CA THR A 284 11.91 -32.80 -18.14
C THR A 284 11.14 -31.77 -18.98
N GLY A 285 11.59 -31.59 -20.22
CA GLY A 285 11.04 -30.59 -21.14
C GLY A 285 11.71 -29.24 -20.92
N THR A 286 11.76 -28.41 -21.97
CA THR A 286 12.57 -27.18 -21.93
C THR A 286 11.88 -25.92 -22.38
N THR A 287 10.62 -25.98 -22.81
CA THR A 287 9.89 -24.82 -23.31
C THR A 287 8.40 -24.87 -22.95
N ASN A 288 7.76 -23.69 -22.86
CA ASN A 288 6.31 -23.52 -22.79
C ASN A 288 5.63 -24.18 -21.58
N ARG A 289 6.24 -24.09 -20.40
CA ARG A 289 5.76 -24.69 -19.15
C ARG A 289 5.07 -23.66 -18.24
N THR A 290 3.91 -23.17 -18.68
CA THR A 290 3.17 -22.09 -17.99
C THR A 290 2.57 -22.54 -16.67
N ILE A 291 2.66 -21.68 -15.65
CA ILE A 291 1.91 -21.79 -14.39
C ILE A 291 1.05 -20.54 -14.23
N ALA A 292 -0.27 -20.70 -14.20
CA ALA A 292 -1.18 -19.57 -14.18
C ALA A 292 -2.34 -19.74 -13.19
N ALA A 293 -2.61 -18.70 -12.42
CA ALA A 293 -3.79 -18.58 -11.57
C ALA A 293 -4.58 -17.32 -11.98
N THR A 294 -5.88 -17.44 -12.25
CA THR A 294 -6.72 -16.32 -12.71
C THR A 294 -8.13 -16.36 -12.14
N ASN A 295 -8.80 -15.22 -12.01
CA ASN A 295 -10.18 -15.10 -11.50
C ASN A 295 -10.37 -15.88 -10.18
N ASN A 296 -9.70 -15.46 -9.10
CA ASN A 296 -9.71 -16.12 -7.80
C ASN A 296 -9.19 -17.57 -7.86
N GLY A 297 -8.21 -17.85 -8.72
CA GLY A 297 -7.56 -19.16 -8.84
C GLY A 297 -6.41 -19.31 -7.83
N HIS A 298 -6.15 -20.55 -7.41
CA HIS A 298 -5.11 -20.84 -6.41
C HIS A 298 -4.21 -22.01 -6.82
N ILE A 299 -2.89 -21.79 -6.81
CA ILE A 299 -1.89 -22.84 -7.00
C ILE A 299 -0.99 -22.88 -5.77
N ASN A 300 -0.86 -24.05 -5.15
CA ASN A 300 -0.01 -24.27 -3.99
C ASN A 300 0.83 -25.54 -4.17
N LEU A 301 2.15 -25.40 -4.25
CA LEU A 301 3.06 -26.49 -4.55
C LEU A 301 4.12 -26.66 -3.46
N LYS A 302 4.17 -27.84 -2.84
CA LYS A 302 5.22 -28.25 -1.90
C LYS A 302 6.06 -29.36 -2.51
N LEU A 303 7.34 -29.07 -2.76
CA LEU A 303 8.24 -29.91 -3.53
C LEU A 303 9.48 -30.27 -2.71
N ALA A 304 9.87 -31.55 -2.73
CA ALA A 304 11.14 -31.99 -2.15
C ALA A 304 12.32 -31.59 -3.05
N GLY A 305 12.17 -31.70 -4.36
CA GLY A 305 13.08 -31.18 -5.37
C GLY A 305 12.64 -29.80 -5.86
N SER A 306 12.50 -29.61 -7.16
CA SER A 306 12.45 -28.30 -7.84
C SER A 306 11.15 -28.10 -8.61
N LEU A 307 10.78 -26.84 -8.86
CA LEU A 307 9.71 -26.53 -9.80
C LEU A 307 10.13 -26.90 -11.24
N TYR A 308 11.34 -26.48 -11.63
CA TYR A 308 11.94 -26.82 -12.91
C TYR A 308 13.33 -27.42 -12.70
N TYR A 309 13.48 -28.69 -13.07
CA TYR A 309 14.74 -29.39 -12.97
C TYR A 309 15.69 -29.12 -14.16
N TYR A 310 15.17 -29.12 -15.40
CA TYR A 310 15.91 -28.73 -16.61
C TYR A 310 15.60 -27.31 -17.06
N ALA A 311 16.46 -26.78 -17.94
CA ALA A 311 16.37 -25.44 -18.50
C ALA A 311 15.01 -25.18 -19.14
N GLN A 312 14.41 -24.01 -18.88
CA GLN A 312 13.13 -23.56 -19.39
C GLN A 312 13.27 -22.28 -20.21
N SER A 313 12.56 -22.23 -21.33
CA SER A 313 12.32 -21.02 -22.10
C SER A 313 10.82 -20.79 -22.29
N GLN A 314 10.37 -19.53 -22.39
CA GLN A 314 8.97 -19.19 -22.66
C GLN A 314 7.97 -19.85 -21.69
N SER A 315 8.33 -19.94 -20.41
CA SER A 315 7.55 -20.62 -19.37
C SER A 315 7.07 -19.60 -18.33
N PRO A 316 6.15 -18.68 -18.71
CA PRO A 316 5.72 -17.60 -17.83
C PRO A 316 4.96 -18.13 -16.60
N MET A 317 5.06 -17.38 -15.52
CA MET A 317 4.27 -17.56 -14.31
C MET A 317 3.41 -16.32 -14.06
N SER A 318 2.10 -16.50 -13.88
CA SER A 318 1.17 -15.37 -13.74
C SER A 318 0.05 -15.62 -12.74
N ALA A 319 -0.14 -14.69 -11.80
CA ALA A 319 -1.33 -14.63 -10.93
C ALA A 319 -2.10 -13.35 -11.25
N THR A 320 -3.38 -13.47 -11.64
CA THR A 320 -4.22 -12.31 -12.04
C THR A 320 -5.60 -12.34 -11.38
N GLN A 321 -6.19 -11.17 -11.10
CA GLN A 321 -7.58 -11.04 -10.64
C GLN A 321 -7.85 -11.86 -9.37
N ASP A 322 -7.35 -11.35 -8.23
CA ASP A 322 -7.55 -11.91 -6.90
C ASP A 322 -6.98 -13.34 -6.73
N SER A 323 -5.92 -13.68 -7.47
CA SER A 323 -5.37 -15.05 -7.55
C SER A 323 -4.06 -15.21 -6.79
N THR A 324 -3.72 -16.45 -6.44
CA THR A 324 -2.50 -16.75 -5.65
C THR A 324 -1.69 -17.90 -6.23
N ILE A 325 -0.37 -17.74 -6.28
CA ILE A 325 0.60 -18.82 -6.53
C ILE A 325 1.57 -18.88 -5.34
N ASP A 326 1.63 -20.03 -4.65
CA ASP A 326 2.57 -20.30 -3.54
C ASP A 326 3.36 -21.57 -3.87
N ILE A 327 4.69 -21.45 -3.95
CA ILE A 327 5.56 -22.56 -4.34
C ILE A 327 6.73 -22.63 -3.36
N GLN A 328 6.90 -23.81 -2.77
CA GLN A 328 7.90 -24.10 -1.76
C GLN A 328 8.72 -25.32 -2.20
N SER A 329 10.04 -25.18 -2.15
CA SER A 329 11.01 -26.20 -2.53
C SER A 329 12.05 -26.41 -1.45
N THR A 330 12.49 -27.67 -1.22
CA THR A 330 13.60 -27.94 -0.30
C THR A 330 14.99 -27.86 -0.96
N THR A 331 15.03 -27.68 -2.29
CA THR A 331 16.26 -27.51 -3.09
C THR A 331 16.14 -26.25 -3.96
N ASN A 332 16.97 -26.08 -4.99
CA ASN A 332 16.86 -24.92 -5.87
C ASN A 332 15.52 -24.92 -6.59
N LEU A 333 14.72 -23.86 -6.45
CA LEU A 333 13.38 -23.83 -7.05
C LEU A 333 13.46 -23.93 -8.58
N PHE A 334 14.38 -23.19 -9.17
CA PHE A 334 14.81 -23.32 -10.56
C PHE A 334 16.23 -23.89 -10.56
N THR A 335 16.38 -25.18 -10.88
CA THR A 335 17.70 -25.85 -10.85
C THR A 335 18.54 -25.58 -12.08
N SER A 336 17.92 -25.20 -13.20
CA SER A 336 18.57 -24.95 -14.47
C SER A 336 18.07 -23.64 -15.10
N TYR A 337 18.53 -23.33 -16.32
CA TYR A 337 18.39 -22.00 -16.92
C TYR A 337 16.93 -21.59 -17.08
N LEU A 338 16.61 -20.33 -16.81
CA LEU A 338 15.30 -19.73 -17.06
C LEU A 338 15.45 -18.59 -18.05
N GLN A 339 14.80 -18.70 -19.20
CA GLN A 339 14.88 -17.71 -20.28
C GLN A 339 13.49 -17.25 -20.71
N LYS A 340 13.30 -15.95 -20.98
CA LYS A 340 12.04 -15.42 -21.57
C LYS A 340 10.78 -15.88 -20.81
N SER A 341 10.88 -15.98 -19.49
CA SER A 341 9.86 -16.59 -18.64
C SER A 341 9.48 -15.61 -17.53
N PRO A 342 8.72 -14.56 -17.84
CA PRO A 342 8.35 -13.53 -16.87
C PRO A 342 7.53 -14.09 -15.71
N ILE A 343 7.65 -13.44 -14.56
CA ILE A 343 6.89 -13.75 -13.34
C ILE A 343 6.08 -12.50 -12.99
N THR A 344 4.75 -12.59 -13.03
CA THR A 344 3.87 -11.41 -12.92
C THR A 344 2.68 -11.65 -11.99
N ALA A 345 2.54 -10.79 -10.98
CA ALA A 345 1.33 -10.68 -10.17
C ALA A 345 0.56 -9.39 -10.55
N ASP A 346 -0.73 -9.52 -10.88
CA ASP A 346 -1.56 -8.38 -11.30
C ASP A 346 -2.98 -8.42 -10.70
N LYS A 347 -3.56 -7.25 -10.43
CA LYS A 347 -4.95 -7.07 -9.93
C LYS A 347 -5.22 -7.87 -8.65
N ASN A 348 -4.78 -7.35 -7.51
CA ASN A 348 -4.96 -7.94 -6.17
C ASN A 348 -4.41 -9.36 -6.03
N SER A 349 -3.35 -9.71 -6.77
CA SER A 349 -2.83 -11.09 -6.81
C SER A 349 -1.51 -11.22 -6.07
N SER A 350 -1.13 -12.45 -5.73
CA SER A 350 0.15 -12.71 -5.07
C SER A 350 0.91 -13.90 -5.67
N ILE A 351 2.22 -13.75 -5.77
CA ILE A 351 3.15 -14.84 -6.09
C ILE A 351 4.19 -14.95 -4.96
N LYS A 352 4.30 -16.13 -4.36
CA LYS A 352 5.27 -16.45 -3.31
C LYS A 352 6.13 -17.62 -3.75
N LEU A 353 7.43 -17.39 -3.86
CA LEU A 353 8.42 -18.38 -4.27
C LEU A 353 9.44 -18.56 -3.15
N ALA A 354 9.46 -19.75 -2.55
CA ALA A 354 10.35 -20.08 -1.45
C ALA A 354 11.20 -21.32 -1.75
N SER A 355 12.47 -21.24 -1.36
CA SER A 355 13.43 -22.34 -1.45
C SER A 355 14.26 -22.42 -0.18
N ASN A 356 14.56 -23.63 0.31
CA ASN A 356 15.56 -23.83 1.37
C ASN A 356 17.02 -23.65 0.87
N SER A 357 17.22 -23.51 -0.43
CA SER A 357 18.48 -23.27 -1.12
C SER A 357 18.34 -21.98 -1.95
N ASP A 358 18.65 -22.02 -3.26
CA ASP A 358 18.51 -20.87 -4.13
C ASP A 358 17.10 -20.79 -4.74
N VAL A 359 16.53 -19.60 -4.89
CA VAL A 359 15.31 -19.46 -5.72
C VAL A 359 15.71 -19.78 -7.17
N PHE A 360 16.64 -19.01 -7.74
CA PHE A 360 17.19 -19.25 -9.07
C PHE A 360 18.60 -19.83 -8.98
N GLY A 361 18.71 -21.15 -9.03
CA GLY A 361 19.97 -21.89 -8.88
C GLY A 361 20.89 -21.92 -10.11
N ALA A 362 20.48 -21.32 -11.23
CA ALA A 362 21.23 -21.26 -12.47
C ALA A 362 20.95 -19.94 -13.23
N TYR A 363 21.31 -19.87 -14.52
CA TYR A 363 21.16 -18.65 -15.34
C TYR A 363 19.72 -18.19 -15.48
N VAL A 364 19.45 -16.92 -15.17
CA VAL A 364 18.20 -16.23 -15.49
C VAL A 364 18.45 -15.18 -16.57
N GLN A 365 17.66 -15.22 -17.65
CA GLN A 365 17.77 -14.31 -18.80
C GLN A 365 16.38 -13.86 -19.27
N ASP A 366 16.20 -12.58 -19.61
CA ASP A 366 14.97 -12.04 -20.21
C ASP A 366 13.68 -12.42 -19.45
N SER A 367 13.76 -12.57 -18.13
CA SER A 367 12.68 -13.08 -17.29
C SER A 367 12.35 -12.06 -16.20
N PRO A 368 11.72 -10.93 -16.55
CA PRO A 368 11.41 -9.87 -15.60
C PRO A 368 10.43 -10.34 -14.54
N ILE A 369 10.48 -9.71 -13.38
CA ILE A 369 9.64 -10.01 -12.22
C ILE A 369 8.83 -8.76 -11.88
N SER A 370 7.50 -8.85 -11.82
CA SER A 370 6.64 -7.68 -11.61
C SER A 370 5.43 -7.92 -10.71
N ALA A 371 5.06 -6.86 -9.96
CA ALA A 371 3.81 -6.76 -9.22
C ALA A 371 3.08 -5.45 -9.59
N THR A 372 1.82 -5.54 -10.01
CA THR A 372 0.99 -4.39 -10.41
C THR A 372 -0.45 -4.47 -9.89
N ASN A 373 -1.12 -3.32 -9.79
CA ASN A 373 -2.50 -3.15 -9.35
C ASN A 373 -2.77 -3.85 -8.02
N ASN A 374 -2.19 -3.34 -6.94
CA ASN A 374 -2.35 -3.83 -5.56
C ASN A 374 -1.91 -5.30 -5.39
N SER A 375 -0.82 -5.70 -6.04
CA SER A 375 -0.32 -7.09 -6.03
C SER A 375 1.01 -7.23 -5.28
N GLU A 376 1.38 -8.48 -4.98
CA GLU A 376 2.62 -8.80 -4.27
C GLU A 376 3.45 -9.89 -4.97
N VAL A 377 4.77 -9.70 -5.02
CA VAL A 377 5.75 -10.77 -5.28
C VAL A 377 6.67 -10.94 -4.07
N ASN A 378 6.80 -12.19 -3.59
CA ASN A 378 7.69 -12.54 -2.48
C ASN A 378 8.68 -13.64 -2.92
N LEU A 379 9.98 -13.33 -2.85
CA LEU A 379 11.06 -14.27 -3.13
C LEU A 379 11.84 -14.54 -1.84
N ASN A 380 11.85 -15.80 -1.39
CA ASN A 380 12.50 -16.22 -0.15
C ASN A 380 13.50 -17.37 -0.40
N ALA A 381 14.79 -17.07 -0.24
CA ALA A 381 15.88 -18.02 -0.42
C ALA A 381 16.57 -18.37 0.90
N GLY A 382 16.66 -19.67 1.19
CA GLY A 382 17.48 -20.21 2.26
C GLY A 382 18.99 -20.07 2.01
N LYS A 383 19.38 -19.72 0.78
CA LYS A 383 20.73 -19.33 0.38
C LYS A 383 20.70 -18.07 -0.51
N ASP A 384 20.65 -18.19 -1.84
CA ASP A 384 20.67 -17.04 -2.76
C ASP A 384 19.35 -16.82 -3.49
N ILE A 385 18.94 -15.58 -3.75
CA ILE A 385 17.83 -15.36 -4.69
C ILE A 385 18.32 -15.71 -6.11
N PHE A 386 19.41 -15.09 -6.57
CA PHE A 386 20.01 -15.37 -7.87
C PHE A 386 21.41 -15.97 -7.75
N ALA A 387 21.57 -17.23 -8.11
CA ALA A 387 22.89 -17.81 -8.30
C ALA A 387 23.64 -17.16 -9.48
N TYR A 388 22.92 -16.86 -10.58
CA TYR A 388 23.50 -16.20 -11.74
C TYR A 388 22.45 -15.49 -12.64
N ILE A 389 22.66 -14.20 -12.92
CA ILE A 389 21.88 -13.44 -13.92
C ILE A 389 22.68 -13.33 -15.24
N TYR A 390 22.10 -13.82 -16.33
CA TYR A 390 22.70 -13.86 -17.67
C TYR A 390 22.11 -12.76 -18.56
N ASN A 391 22.84 -11.65 -18.70
CA ASN A 391 22.51 -10.51 -19.55
C ASN A 391 23.69 -10.20 -20.50
N PRO A 392 23.72 -10.78 -21.72
CA PRO A 392 24.84 -10.61 -22.66
C PRO A 392 24.84 -9.20 -23.28
N SER A 393 26.02 -8.70 -23.63
CA SER A 393 26.35 -7.28 -23.95
C SER A 393 25.62 -6.62 -25.14
N SER A 394 24.67 -7.27 -25.81
CA SER A 394 23.85 -6.67 -26.86
C SER A 394 22.54 -7.40 -27.11
N GLY A 395 21.44 -6.67 -27.32
CA GLY A 395 20.19 -7.17 -27.91
C GLY A 395 19.11 -7.67 -26.93
N ASN A 396 19.41 -7.76 -25.64
CA ASN A 396 18.47 -8.24 -24.61
C ASN A 396 18.15 -7.13 -23.60
N PRO A 397 16.90 -7.03 -23.12
CA PRO A 397 16.54 -6.11 -22.05
C PRO A 397 17.30 -6.49 -20.77
N ILE A 398 17.65 -5.48 -19.98
CA ILE A 398 18.25 -5.71 -18.65
C ILE A 398 17.22 -6.44 -17.79
N MET A 399 17.68 -7.40 -16.96
CA MET A 399 16.80 -8.03 -15.97
C MET A 399 16.22 -6.92 -15.08
N GLN A 400 14.90 -6.92 -14.92
CA GLN A 400 14.20 -5.89 -14.16
C GLN A 400 13.25 -6.52 -13.14
N MET A 401 13.23 -5.91 -11.95
CA MET A 401 12.23 -6.17 -10.91
C MET A 401 11.40 -4.92 -10.71
N THR A 402 10.09 -5.01 -10.89
CA THR A 402 9.20 -3.84 -10.94
C THR A 402 8.02 -3.94 -9.98
N THR A 403 7.68 -2.83 -9.34
CA THR A 403 6.39 -2.63 -8.67
C THR A 403 5.78 -1.31 -9.10
N ASP A 404 4.47 -1.25 -9.31
CA ASP A 404 3.77 0.05 -9.37
C ASP A 404 3.55 0.65 -7.97
N THR A 405 2.98 1.86 -7.91
CA THR A 405 2.78 2.64 -6.67
C THR A 405 1.86 1.99 -5.64
N THR A 406 1.12 0.95 -6.02
CA THR A 406 0.16 0.26 -5.13
C THR A 406 0.64 -1.12 -4.70
N SER A 407 1.73 -1.60 -5.29
CA SER A 407 2.16 -2.99 -5.19
C SER A 407 3.39 -3.14 -4.30
N LYS A 408 3.67 -4.38 -3.91
CA LYS A 408 4.77 -4.71 -3.00
C LYS A 408 5.67 -5.81 -3.54
N MET A 409 6.96 -5.70 -3.22
CA MET A 409 7.93 -6.76 -3.40
C MET A 409 8.67 -7.05 -2.10
N THR A 410 8.77 -8.34 -1.76
CA THR A 410 9.53 -8.82 -0.60
C THR A 410 10.66 -9.71 -1.08
N LEU A 411 11.92 -9.39 -0.74
CA LEU A 411 13.10 -10.14 -1.15
C LEU A 411 13.90 -10.59 0.08
N THR A 412 14.06 -11.89 0.27
CA THR A 412 14.83 -12.45 1.39
C THR A 412 15.86 -13.45 0.90
N ALA A 413 17.12 -13.27 1.30
CA ALA A 413 18.20 -14.22 1.04
C ALA A 413 19.08 -14.38 2.28
N LYS A 414 19.31 -15.62 2.71
CA LYS A 414 20.21 -15.87 3.86
C LYS A 414 21.68 -15.58 3.53
N ASP A 415 22.10 -15.83 2.29
CA ASP A 415 23.45 -15.55 1.80
C ASP A 415 23.43 -14.33 0.86
N ALA A 416 23.26 -14.49 -0.46
CA ALA A 416 23.34 -13.36 -1.38
C ALA A 416 22.02 -13.05 -2.10
N PHE A 417 21.72 -11.76 -2.32
CA PHE A 417 20.72 -11.38 -3.31
C PHE A 417 21.16 -11.83 -4.70
N ILE A 418 22.39 -11.48 -5.09
CA ILE A 418 23.00 -11.86 -6.38
C ILE A 418 24.37 -12.46 -6.13
N ARG A 419 24.53 -13.77 -6.41
CA ARG A 419 25.85 -14.40 -6.35
C ARG A 419 26.70 -14.04 -7.57
N ASN A 420 26.12 -14.04 -8.76
CA ASN A 420 26.81 -13.69 -10.00
C ASN A 420 25.87 -13.01 -11.00
N ILE A 421 26.42 -12.14 -11.85
CA ILE A 421 25.68 -11.42 -12.88
C ILE A 421 26.63 -11.06 -14.03
N GLN A 422 26.13 -11.00 -15.26
CA GLN A 422 26.89 -10.54 -16.43
C GLN A 422 26.91 -9.01 -16.56
N ALA A 423 27.66 -8.52 -17.56
CA ALA A 423 28.05 -7.12 -17.70
C ALA A 423 26.89 -6.12 -17.77
N ASN A 424 25.69 -6.49 -18.21
CA ASN A 424 24.58 -5.54 -18.36
C ASN A 424 23.76 -5.31 -17.07
N GLY A 425 24.08 -6.00 -15.97
CA GLY A 425 23.54 -5.59 -14.68
C GLY A 425 22.09 -5.95 -14.39
N LEU A 426 21.49 -5.27 -13.43
CA LEU A 426 20.12 -5.45 -12.93
C LEU A 426 19.49 -4.07 -12.68
N ASN A 427 18.20 -3.92 -12.96
CA ASN A 427 17.42 -2.75 -12.53
C ASN A 427 16.36 -3.12 -11.49
N LEU A 428 16.33 -2.40 -10.37
CA LEU A 428 15.23 -2.37 -9.42
C LEU A 428 14.41 -1.11 -9.64
N ASP A 429 13.19 -1.25 -10.15
CA ASP A 429 12.31 -0.15 -10.54
C ASP A 429 11.03 -0.17 -9.69
N ILE A 430 11.06 0.52 -8.56
CA ILE A 430 10.10 0.36 -7.47
C ILE A 430 9.29 1.65 -7.32
N GLY A 431 8.02 1.62 -7.71
CA GLY A 431 7.07 2.68 -7.39
C GLY A 431 6.31 2.50 -6.08
N GLY A 432 6.16 1.27 -5.60
CA GLY A 432 5.38 0.95 -4.40
C GLY A 432 6.31 0.60 -3.25
N GLN A 433 6.16 -0.61 -2.70
CA GLN A 433 6.94 -1.04 -1.54
C GLN A 433 8.01 -2.08 -1.91
N LEU A 434 9.24 -1.90 -1.43
CA LEU A 434 10.29 -2.92 -1.40
C LEU A 434 10.72 -3.17 0.04
N SER A 435 10.59 -4.41 0.50
CA SER A 435 11.18 -4.88 1.76
C SER A 435 12.20 -5.97 1.44
N ALA A 436 13.47 -5.71 1.74
CA ALA A 436 14.55 -6.62 1.39
C ALA A 436 15.50 -6.91 2.55
N THR A 437 15.88 -8.17 2.72
CA THR A 437 16.88 -8.59 3.71
C THR A 437 17.81 -9.62 3.12
N PHE A 438 19.11 -9.30 3.10
CA PHE A 438 20.15 -10.13 2.49
C PHE A 438 21.34 -10.31 3.42
N GLY A 439 22.02 -11.46 3.34
CA GLY A 439 23.36 -11.56 3.91
C GLY A 439 24.36 -10.64 3.18
N GLN A 440 24.34 -10.68 1.85
CA GLN A 440 25.17 -9.89 0.93
C GLN A 440 24.30 -9.41 -0.23
N TYR A 441 24.52 -8.20 -0.72
CA TYR A 441 23.82 -7.74 -1.92
C TYR A 441 24.39 -8.39 -3.19
N LEU A 442 25.73 -8.40 -3.32
CA LEU A 442 26.44 -8.94 -4.47
C LEU A 442 27.65 -9.76 -3.98
N ALA A 443 27.83 -10.98 -4.49
CA ALA A 443 28.96 -11.85 -4.11
C ALA A 443 29.97 -12.12 -5.25
N VAL A 444 29.88 -11.40 -6.37
CA VAL A 444 30.86 -11.47 -7.47
C VAL A 444 31.88 -10.33 -7.41
N SER A 445 33.17 -10.65 -7.58
CA SER A 445 34.28 -9.68 -7.46
C SER A 445 34.29 -8.60 -8.54
N GLY A 446 33.82 -8.89 -9.75
CA GLY A 446 33.76 -7.89 -10.82
C GLY A 446 32.63 -6.89 -10.60
N ALA A 447 32.91 -5.59 -10.79
CA ALA A 447 31.90 -4.54 -10.76
C ALA A 447 30.84 -4.75 -11.87
N ARG A 448 29.59 -4.40 -11.56
CA ARG A 448 28.42 -4.62 -12.43
C ARG A 448 27.49 -3.42 -12.35
N PRO A 449 26.87 -2.99 -13.47
CA PRO A 449 25.92 -1.89 -13.43
C PRO A 449 24.71 -2.31 -12.61
N LEU A 450 24.41 -1.55 -11.56
CA LEU A 450 23.22 -1.77 -10.74
C LEU A 450 22.46 -0.46 -10.66
N MET A 451 21.21 -0.50 -11.11
CA MET A 451 20.33 0.67 -11.14
C MET A 451 19.22 0.47 -10.11
N HIS A 452 18.99 1.52 -9.34
CA HIS A 452 17.93 1.59 -8.35
C HIS A 452 17.07 2.80 -8.71
N ASP A 453 15.97 2.56 -9.38
CA ASP A 453 14.94 3.55 -9.70
C ASP A 453 13.83 3.44 -8.64
N PHE A 454 14.00 4.09 -7.49
CA PHE A 454 12.94 4.22 -6.50
C PHE A 454 12.10 5.43 -6.87
N ARG A 455 10.91 5.21 -7.44
CA ARG A 455 10.06 6.27 -7.98
C ARG A 455 9.36 7.03 -6.85
N ASP A 456 8.70 8.13 -7.21
CA ASP A 456 7.95 8.96 -6.27
C ASP A 456 6.97 8.13 -5.43
N ASN A 457 6.81 8.49 -4.16
CA ASN A 457 5.96 7.82 -3.17
C ASN A 457 6.36 6.37 -2.81
N SER A 458 7.56 5.94 -3.20
CA SER A 458 8.02 4.58 -2.89
C SER A 458 8.39 4.40 -1.41
N ILE A 459 8.22 3.20 -0.88
CA ILE A 459 8.64 2.83 0.48
C ILE A 459 9.65 1.70 0.39
N ILE A 460 10.89 1.96 0.80
CA ILE A 460 12.03 1.07 0.63
C ILE A 460 12.64 0.78 2.00
N ASP A 461 12.74 -0.50 2.36
CA ASP A 461 13.50 -0.97 3.52
C ASP A 461 14.48 -2.06 3.07
N LEU A 462 15.78 -1.75 3.13
CA LEU A 462 16.86 -2.63 2.70
C LEU A 462 17.78 -2.93 3.89
N THR A 463 17.89 -4.20 4.26
CA THR A 463 18.78 -4.65 5.34
C THR A 463 19.84 -5.61 4.82
N ILE A 464 21.11 -5.34 5.14
CA ILE A 464 22.24 -6.22 4.85
C ILE A 464 22.88 -6.64 6.17
N ASN A 465 22.89 -7.93 6.47
CA ASN A 465 23.22 -8.44 7.82
C ASN A 465 24.25 -9.58 7.85
N GLY A 466 24.75 -10.03 6.69
CA GLY A 466 25.74 -11.10 6.59
C GLY A 466 27.17 -10.59 6.42
N ALA A 467 28.13 -11.51 6.55
CA ALA A 467 29.53 -11.21 6.27
C ALA A 467 29.72 -11.03 4.76
N GLN A 468 30.44 -9.97 4.37
CA GLN A 468 30.78 -9.73 2.97
C GLN A 468 32.00 -10.56 2.54
N SER A 469 31.86 -11.27 1.43
CA SER A 469 32.90 -12.12 0.83
C SER A 469 33.81 -11.38 -0.15
N ILE A 470 33.42 -10.17 -0.55
CA ILE A 470 34.12 -9.33 -1.53
C ILE A 470 34.18 -7.88 -1.04
N ALA A 471 35.18 -7.13 -1.50
CA ALA A 471 35.42 -5.75 -1.11
C ALA A 471 34.79 -4.74 -2.08
N ASN A 472 33.49 -4.88 -2.37
CA ASN A 472 32.75 -4.04 -3.32
C ASN A 472 31.71 -3.12 -2.64
N GLY A 473 31.76 -2.98 -1.31
CA GLY A 473 30.72 -2.33 -0.52
C GLY A 473 29.46 -3.18 -0.34
N LEU A 474 28.54 -2.69 0.48
CA LEU A 474 27.28 -3.39 0.76
C LEU A 474 26.28 -3.25 -0.39
N ILE A 475 26.08 -2.02 -0.89
CA ILE A 475 25.34 -1.75 -2.12
C ILE A 475 26.36 -1.26 -3.16
N PRO A 476 26.78 -2.12 -4.10
CA PRO A 476 27.79 -1.77 -5.08
C PRO A 476 27.18 -0.93 -6.20
N LEU A 477 27.67 0.30 -6.35
CA LEU A 477 27.45 1.18 -7.50
C LEU A 477 28.74 1.33 -8.32
N ALA A 478 29.72 0.44 -8.15
CA ALA A 478 31.10 0.59 -8.64
C ALA A 478 31.34 0.31 -10.13
N SER A 479 30.29 0.34 -10.96
CA SER A 479 30.39 0.15 -12.41
C SER A 479 29.82 1.35 -13.15
N ALA A 480 30.37 1.66 -14.32
CA ALA A 480 29.80 2.64 -15.22
C ALA A 480 28.33 2.28 -15.51
N GLY A 481 27.44 3.27 -15.44
CA GLY A 481 25.99 3.09 -15.58
C GLY A 481 25.25 2.74 -14.29
N SER A 482 25.93 2.47 -13.17
CA SER A 482 25.26 2.25 -11.87
C SER A 482 24.80 3.57 -11.28
N TYR A 483 23.63 3.58 -10.63
CA TYR A 483 23.10 4.74 -9.92
C TYR A 483 22.04 4.34 -8.90
N MET A 484 21.69 5.30 -8.04
CA MET A 484 20.50 5.26 -7.21
C MET A 484 19.72 6.56 -7.40
N LYS A 485 18.42 6.46 -7.67
CA LYS A 485 17.48 7.57 -7.77
C LYS A 485 16.35 7.33 -6.79
N ILE A 486 16.08 8.34 -5.97
CA ILE A 486 15.01 8.33 -4.98
C ILE A 486 14.08 9.49 -5.34
N GLY A 487 12.86 9.15 -5.78
CA GLY A 487 11.84 10.10 -6.20
C GLY A 487 11.17 10.83 -5.04
N ASP A 488 10.41 11.87 -5.35
CA ASP A 488 9.76 12.75 -4.38
C ASP A 488 8.78 11.96 -3.47
N ASP A 489 8.56 12.43 -2.25
CA ASP A 489 7.65 11.83 -1.25
C ASP A 489 7.94 10.35 -0.89
N SER A 490 9.14 9.86 -1.21
CA SER A 490 9.55 8.47 -0.89
C SER A 490 10.08 8.35 0.55
N GLN A 491 10.03 7.14 1.10
CA GLN A 491 10.64 6.77 2.37
C GLN A 491 11.66 5.65 2.13
N VAL A 492 12.94 5.91 2.34
CA VAL A 492 14.02 4.96 2.07
C VAL A 492 14.85 4.73 3.32
N THR A 493 14.91 3.48 3.79
CA THR A 493 15.79 3.06 4.88
C THR A 493 16.78 2.01 4.37
N ILE A 494 18.07 2.26 4.60
CA ILE A 494 19.15 1.32 4.31
C ILE A 494 19.87 0.99 5.62
N ASN A 495 19.90 -0.29 5.97
CA ASN A 495 20.43 -0.79 7.23
C ASN A 495 21.66 -1.67 7.01
N ASN A 496 22.82 -1.19 7.46
CA ASN A 496 24.02 -2.01 7.63
C ASN A 496 24.04 -2.65 9.01
N GLN A 497 23.73 -3.94 9.08
CA GLN A 497 23.82 -4.77 10.29
C GLN A 497 25.01 -5.74 10.23
N THR A 498 25.91 -5.57 9.27
CA THR A 498 27.07 -6.45 9.09
C THR A 498 28.15 -6.18 10.13
N THR A 499 29.04 -7.14 10.34
CA THR A 499 30.27 -6.97 11.15
C THR A 499 31.51 -6.72 10.30
N THR A 500 31.37 -6.67 8.98
CA THR A 500 32.46 -6.45 8.03
C THR A 500 32.71 -4.97 7.79
N ASN A 501 33.98 -4.61 7.63
CA ASN A 501 34.39 -3.26 7.25
C ASN A 501 34.20 -3.06 5.73
N GLN A 502 33.00 -2.66 5.32
CA GLN A 502 32.63 -2.37 3.94
C GLN A 502 31.72 -1.15 3.87
N SER A 503 32.02 -0.23 2.96
CA SER A 503 31.24 0.99 2.74
C SER A 503 29.78 0.67 2.41
N VAL A 504 28.82 1.39 3.00
CA VAL A 504 27.38 1.10 2.78
C VAL A 504 27.01 1.31 1.31
N LEU A 505 27.26 2.50 0.76
CA LEU A 505 27.20 2.74 -0.69
C LEU A 505 28.63 2.88 -1.24
N PHE A 506 28.95 2.11 -2.27
CA PHE A 506 30.29 2.04 -2.83
C PHE A 506 30.26 2.24 -4.34
N GLY A 507 30.70 3.41 -4.81
CA GLY A 507 30.66 3.82 -6.21
C GLY A 507 31.96 3.62 -6.99
N LEU A 508 31.95 4.06 -8.24
CA LEU A 508 33.03 3.88 -9.20
C LEU A 508 34.17 4.87 -8.93
N GLY A 509 35.38 4.35 -8.74
CA GLY A 509 36.58 5.17 -8.57
C GLY A 509 36.85 6.06 -9.80
N GLY A 510 37.16 7.34 -9.56
CA GLY A 510 37.55 8.31 -10.60
C GLY A 510 36.40 9.09 -11.25
N SER A 511 35.19 8.53 -11.33
CA SER A 511 34.00 9.26 -11.82
C SER A 511 32.95 9.53 -10.75
N ASN A 512 32.99 8.77 -9.65
CA ASN A 512 31.95 8.65 -8.63
C ASN A 512 30.62 8.14 -9.22
N SER A 513 29.81 7.48 -8.40
CA SER A 513 28.48 7.00 -8.81
C SER A 513 27.38 7.92 -8.31
N PRO A 514 26.42 8.31 -9.16
CA PRO A 514 25.37 9.24 -8.77
C PRO A 514 24.34 8.58 -7.84
N VAL A 515 24.02 9.31 -6.77
CA VAL A 515 22.90 9.08 -5.85
C VAL A 515 22.11 10.37 -5.83
N THR A 516 20.94 10.35 -6.45
CA THR A 516 20.04 11.50 -6.58
C THR A 516 18.83 11.30 -5.67
N ILE A 517 18.50 12.32 -4.88
CA ILE A 517 17.38 12.29 -3.95
C ILE A 517 16.46 13.50 -4.18
N GLY A 518 15.18 13.22 -4.35
CA GLY A 518 14.09 14.19 -4.38
C GLY A 518 13.68 14.69 -3.00
N ASP A 519 12.45 15.18 -2.87
CA ASP A 519 11.87 15.60 -1.59
C ASP A 519 11.39 14.38 -0.76
N SER A 520 12.34 13.56 -0.27
CA SER A 520 12.05 12.20 0.23
C SER A 520 12.72 11.87 1.56
N ASP A 521 12.06 11.26 2.54
CA ASP A 521 12.72 10.82 3.78
C ASP A 521 13.72 9.68 3.49
N VAL A 522 15.01 9.90 3.79
CA VAL A 522 16.08 8.93 3.53
C VAL A 522 16.92 8.73 4.78
N THR A 523 16.94 7.51 5.30
CA THR A 523 17.78 7.09 6.42
C THR A 523 18.79 6.04 5.97
N ILE A 524 20.08 6.30 6.20
CA ILE A 524 21.17 5.34 5.97
C ILE A 524 21.85 5.08 7.31
N ASN A 525 21.67 3.87 7.81
CA ASN A 525 22.23 3.37 9.06
C ASN A 525 23.50 2.57 8.78
N ASN A 526 24.58 2.92 9.49
CA ASN A 526 25.85 2.24 9.46
C ASN A 526 26.00 1.30 10.67
N ASN A 527 26.92 0.34 10.57
CA ASN A 527 27.26 -0.53 11.68
C ASN A 527 28.18 0.19 12.70
N THR A 528 28.41 -0.44 13.84
CA THR A 528 29.27 0.08 14.91
C THR A 528 30.77 -0.15 14.65
N VAL A 529 31.15 -0.80 13.55
CA VAL A 529 32.56 -1.11 13.23
C VAL A 529 33.29 0.17 12.84
N ALA A 530 34.29 0.58 13.61
CA ALA A 530 34.91 1.91 13.52
C ALA A 530 35.37 2.30 12.11
N ALA A 531 36.02 1.37 11.38
CA ALA A 531 36.60 1.66 10.06
C ALA A 531 35.57 1.72 8.91
N THR A 532 34.31 1.31 9.15
CA THR A 532 33.27 1.24 8.13
C THR A 532 32.79 2.62 7.72
N ARG A 533 32.87 2.92 6.42
CA ARG A 533 32.39 4.17 5.81
C ARG A 533 30.91 4.08 5.48
N LEU A 534 30.23 5.21 5.47
CA LEU A 534 28.86 5.28 4.95
C LEU A 534 28.87 5.40 3.43
N PHE A 535 29.79 6.21 2.88
CA PHE A 535 29.94 6.45 1.44
C PHE A 535 31.39 6.32 0.98
N GLU A 536 31.57 5.78 -0.23
CA GLU A 536 32.85 5.75 -0.92
C GLU A 536 32.65 5.89 -2.44
N ASN A 537 33.34 6.84 -3.07
CA ASN A 537 33.22 7.17 -4.49
C ASN A 537 31.76 7.46 -4.93
N ILE A 538 31.01 8.19 -4.11
CA ILE A 538 29.61 8.58 -4.37
C ILE A 538 29.56 10.05 -4.77
N LYS A 539 28.65 10.39 -5.69
CA LYS A 539 28.21 11.75 -5.97
C LYS A 539 26.77 11.89 -5.52
N PHE A 540 26.55 12.60 -4.42
CA PHE A 540 25.27 12.75 -3.75
C PHE A 540 24.67 14.11 -4.09
N ASN A 541 23.50 14.16 -4.72
CA ASN A 541 22.86 15.39 -5.15
C ASN A 541 21.40 15.43 -4.70
N LEU A 542 20.94 16.60 -4.26
CA LEU A 542 19.52 16.88 -4.02
C LEU A 542 18.91 17.49 -5.29
N GLU A 543 18.15 16.70 -6.04
CA GLU A 543 17.75 17.03 -7.40
C GLU A 543 16.40 16.40 -7.72
N ASN A 544 15.53 17.15 -8.41
CA ASN A 544 14.22 16.63 -8.83
C ASN A 544 14.42 15.62 -9.98
N THR A 545 14.09 14.36 -9.73
CA THR A 545 14.32 13.26 -10.68
C THR A 545 13.32 13.21 -11.83
N THR A 546 12.18 13.89 -11.74
CA THR A 546 11.08 13.81 -12.71
C THR A 546 10.83 15.09 -13.50
N GLY A 547 11.50 16.19 -13.14
CA GLY A 547 11.38 17.50 -13.80
C GLY A 547 10.02 18.18 -13.59
N GLN A 548 9.16 17.65 -12.71
CA GLN A 548 7.81 18.19 -12.49
C GLN A 548 7.80 19.40 -11.55
N SER A 549 8.84 19.60 -10.74
CA SER A 549 8.96 20.76 -9.86
C SER A 549 10.26 21.52 -10.11
N PRO A 550 10.22 22.75 -10.65
CA PRO A 550 11.42 23.49 -11.06
C PRO A 550 12.17 24.17 -9.89
N HIS A 551 11.88 23.79 -8.65
CA HIS A 551 12.46 24.45 -7.47
C HIS A 551 13.70 23.70 -6.94
N THR A 552 14.58 24.45 -6.29
CA THR A 552 15.73 23.89 -5.58
C THR A 552 15.26 23.13 -4.35
N ILE A 553 15.66 21.86 -4.22
CA ILE A 553 15.28 21.00 -3.10
C ILE A 553 16.14 21.34 -1.87
N TYR A 554 15.48 21.62 -0.75
CA TYR A 554 16.12 21.80 0.55
C TYR A 554 15.60 20.77 1.52
N ARG A 555 16.48 20.18 2.35
CA ARG A 555 16.15 19.14 3.33
C ARG A 555 16.70 19.46 4.71
N GLY A 556 16.07 18.92 5.74
CA GLY A 556 16.69 18.79 7.04
C GLY A 556 17.67 17.61 7.02
N VAL A 557 18.86 17.79 7.58
CA VAL A 557 19.89 16.74 7.66
C VAL A 557 20.29 16.51 9.10
N SER A 558 20.08 15.28 9.58
CA SER A 558 20.59 14.81 10.87
C SER A 558 21.79 13.89 10.64
N LEU A 559 22.91 14.21 11.28
CA LEU A 559 24.11 13.37 11.34
C LEU A 559 24.28 12.84 12.75
N THR A 560 24.24 11.52 12.91
CA THR A 560 24.61 10.86 14.17
C THR A 560 25.95 10.18 13.99
N GLU A 561 26.92 10.54 14.82
CA GLU A 561 28.25 9.95 14.84
C GLU A 561 28.29 8.66 15.68
N LYS A 562 29.31 7.83 15.50
CA LYS A 562 29.47 6.54 16.22
C LYS A 562 29.67 6.70 17.72
N ASP A 563 30.06 7.88 18.17
CA ASP A 563 30.11 8.27 19.58
C ASP A 563 28.75 8.74 20.13
N GLN A 564 27.67 8.64 19.32
CA GLN A 564 26.30 9.10 19.59
C GLN A 564 26.10 10.62 19.54
N THR A 565 27.12 11.40 19.15
CA THR A 565 26.95 12.84 18.93
C THR A 565 25.99 13.07 17.77
N LYS A 566 24.90 13.81 18.01
CA LYS A 566 23.92 14.18 16.98
C LYS A 566 24.05 15.65 16.62
N THR A 567 24.24 15.93 15.33
CA THR A 567 24.22 17.29 14.77
C THR A 567 23.05 17.40 13.80
N ILE A 568 22.27 18.49 13.89
CA ILE A 568 21.10 18.73 13.06
C ILE A 568 21.33 19.99 12.24
N TYR A 569 21.08 19.89 10.94
CA TYR A 569 21.09 21.00 9.99
C TYR A 569 19.67 21.17 9.46
N PRO A 570 18.94 22.19 9.92
CA PRO A 570 17.49 22.28 9.71
C PRO A 570 17.08 22.53 8.25
N PHE A 571 17.93 23.15 7.42
CA PHE A 571 17.59 23.57 6.07
C PHE A 571 18.84 23.65 5.17
N VAL A 572 19.04 22.63 4.34
CA VAL A 572 20.25 22.49 3.52
C VAL A 572 19.91 22.05 2.11
N HIS A 573 20.44 22.76 1.12
CA HIS A 573 20.63 22.26 -0.23
C HIS A 573 22.12 21.93 -0.39
N PHE A 574 22.45 20.78 -0.98
CA PHE A 574 23.84 20.40 -1.19
C PHE A 574 24.04 19.42 -2.34
N ASP A 575 25.25 19.51 -2.91
CA ASP A 575 25.85 18.51 -3.79
C ASP A 575 27.20 18.11 -3.20
N SER A 576 27.44 16.81 -3.04
CA SER A 576 28.66 16.29 -2.45
C SER A 576 29.29 15.21 -3.31
N THR A 577 30.58 15.39 -3.62
CA THR A 577 31.42 14.35 -4.19
C THR A 577 32.27 13.76 -3.07
N ILE A 578 32.10 12.48 -2.79
CA ILE A 578 32.75 11.76 -1.68
C ILE A 578 33.61 10.65 -2.27
N GLY A 579 34.92 10.69 -2.11
CA GLY A 579 35.84 9.73 -2.75
C GLY A 579 37.30 10.03 -2.42
N THR A 580 38.17 10.10 -3.43
CA THR A 580 39.58 10.49 -3.28
C THR A 580 39.75 11.93 -2.83
N THR A 581 38.89 12.82 -3.33
CA THR A 581 38.73 14.20 -2.86
C THR A 581 37.28 14.41 -2.45
N ASN A 582 37.07 14.88 -1.23
CA ASN A 582 35.75 15.24 -0.74
C ASN A 582 35.49 16.72 -1.02
N THR A 583 34.44 17.00 -1.77
CA THR A 583 34.01 18.37 -2.08
C THR A 583 32.52 18.47 -1.85
N THR A 584 32.10 19.41 -1.01
CA THR A 584 30.68 19.67 -0.74
C THR A 584 30.36 21.11 -1.09
N ASN A 585 29.43 21.29 -2.01
CA ASN A 585 28.76 22.56 -2.22
C ASN A 585 27.48 22.53 -1.39
N SER A 586 27.29 23.52 -0.53
CA SER A 586 26.09 23.59 0.30
C SER A 586 25.66 25.03 0.53
N SER A 587 24.36 25.23 0.68
CA SER A 587 23.77 26.48 1.16
C SER A 587 24.13 26.80 2.62
N ASP A 588 24.58 25.81 3.41
CA ASP A 588 25.02 25.98 4.80
C ASP A 588 26.53 25.70 4.91
N THR A 589 27.29 26.72 5.31
CA THR A 589 28.75 26.62 5.45
C THR A 589 29.18 25.73 6.63
N ASN A 590 28.38 25.65 7.69
CA ASN A 590 28.66 24.76 8.83
C ASN A 590 28.43 23.30 8.44
N PHE A 591 27.35 23.03 7.68
CA PHE A 591 27.13 21.70 7.10
C PHE A 591 28.28 21.32 6.19
N LYS A 592 28.63 22.19 5.21
CA LYS A 592 29.77 21.99 4.32
C LYS A 592 31.03 21.64 5.09
N THR A 593 31.41 22.49 6.06
CA THR A 593 32.64 22.32 6.84
C THR A 593 32.62 21.00 7.61
N LYS A 594 31.50 20.67 8.27
CA LYS A 594 31.37 19.39 9.00
C LYS A 594 31.46 18.21 8.04
N PHE A 595 30.70 18.22 6.95
CA PHE A 595 30.62 17.09 6.02
C PHE A 595 31.95 16.85 5.29
N GLU A 596 32.67 17.92 4.91
CA GLU A 596 34.03 17.83 4.35
C GLU A 596 35.05 17.35 5.40
N SER A 597 34.92 17.78 6.67
CA SER A 597 35.81 17.38 7.77
C SER A 597 35.67 15.91 8.16
N LEU A 598 34.50 15.30 7.90
CA LEU A 598 34.23 13.87 8.08
C LEU A 598 34.89 13.06 6.96
N THR A 599 36.19 13.29 6.75
CA THR A 599 37.02 12.59 5.78
C THR A 599 36.80 11.09 5.91
N SER A 600 36.29 10.49 4.84
CA SER A 600 35.90 9.07 4.70
C SER A 600 34.57 8.61 5.30
N THR A 601 33.76 9.46 5.94
CA THR A 601 32.45 9.09 6.54
C THR A 601 32.49 7.95 7.58
N GLN A 602 33.68 7.57 8.05
CA GLN A 602 33.88 6.45 8.99
C GLN A 602 33.27 6.71 10.36
N ASN A 603 33.20 7.97 10.77
CA ASN A 603 32.67 8.33 12.09
C ASN A 603 31.14 8.47 12.09
N ILE A 604 30.46 8.34 10.95
CA ILE A 604 29.01 8.49 10.86
C ILE A 604 28.33 7.15 11.12
N ALA A 605 27.46 7.11 12.12
CA ALA A 605 26.58 5.99 12.44
C ALA A 605 25.25 6.07 11.69
N GLN A 606 24.71 7.28 11.47
CA GLN A 606 23.48 7.49 10.73
C GLN A 606 23.52 8.83 9.99
N LEU A 607 23.05 8.80 8.75
CA LEU A 607 22.61 9.98 8.00
C LEU A 607 21.10 9.88 7.84
N HIS A 608 20.38 10.93 8.20
CA HIS A 608 18.93 11.03 8.00
C HIS A 608 18.61 12.36 7.30
N LEU A 609 18.02 12.26 6.11
CA LEU A 609 17.44 13.37 5.36
C LEU A 609 15.94 13.34 5.61
N HIS A 610 15.40 14.43 6.11
CA HIS A 610 14.00 14.57 6.46
C HIS A 610 13.47 15.92 5.97
N ASP A 611 12.17 16.14 6.13
CA ASP A 611 11.54 17.41 5.82
C ASP A 611 12.26 18.56 6.54
N PRO A 612 12.42 19.72 5.90
CA PRO A 612 13.08 20.84 6.54
C PRO A 612 12.41 21.23 7.85
N LEU A 613 13.23 21.56 8.84
CA LEU A 613 12.71 22.03 10.13
C LEU A 613 12.36 23.51 10.04
N PRO A 614 11.35 23.98 10.80
CA PRO A 614 11.02 25.40 10.89
C PRO A 614 12.27 26.27 11.15
N PRO A 615 12.35 27.47 10.55
CA PRO A 615 13.50 28.34 10.74
C PRO A 615 13.59 28.81 12.20
N GLU A 616 14.81 28.91 12.72
CA GLU A 616 15.09 29.39 14.06
C GLU A 616 15.76 30.76 14.01
N ILE A 617 15.43 31.63 14.96
CA ILE A 617 16.13 32.90 15.17
C ILE A 617 17.33 32.62 16.09
N ILE A 618 18.49 32.37 15.48
CA ILE A 618 19.73 31.93 16.15
C ILE A 618 20.28 33.01 17.08
N THR A 619 20.46 34.23 16.55
CA THR A 619 20.95 35.36 17.35
C THR A 619 20.01 36.54 17.20
N LEU A 620 19.76 37.22 18.32
CA LEU A 620 19.05 38.48 18.32
C LEU A 620 19.59 39.37 19.44
N ILE A 621 20.34 40.39 19.04
CA ILE A 621 21.00 41.35 19.90
C ILE A 621 20.29 42.69 19.73
N ASN A 622 19.79 43.23 20.84
CA ASN A 622 19.32 44.59 20.89
C ASN A 622 20.43 45.48 21.46
N THR A 623 21.05 46.29 20.60
CA THR A 623 22.15 47.18 20.99
C THR A 623 21.67 48.59 21.39
N GLY A 624 20.39 48.91 21.17
CA GLY A 624 19.79 50.22 21.49
C GLY A 624 18.87 50.24 22.71
N GLY A 625 18.56 49.08 23.29
CA GLY A 625 17.49 48.91 24.28
C GLY A 625 16.11 48.80 23.61
N LEU A 626 15.20 48.02 24.20
CA LEU A 626 13.79 48.08 23.78
C LEU A 626 13.20 49.39 24.32
N PRO A 627 12.21 49.99 23.63
CA PRO A 627 11.57 51.19 24.15
C PRO A 627 11.08 51.06 25.59
N ALA A 628 11.07 52.15 26.35
CA ALA A 628 10.26 52.24 27.56
C ALA A 628 8.77 52.35 27.19
N ASP A 629 7.86 51.99 28.10
CA ASP A 629 6.41 52.00 27.84
C ASP A 629 5.84 53.43 27.72
N ASP A 630 6.58 54.43 28.18
CA ASP A 630 6.20 55.85 28.28
C ASP A 630 7.00 56.77 27.33
N ALA A 631 7.84 56.21 26.46
CA ALA A 631 8.69 56.99 25.56
C ALA A 631 7.86 57.66 24.44
N GLN A 632 7.98 58.98 24.26
CA GLN A 632 7.25 59.70 23.19
C GLN A 632 7.69 59.32 21.77
N LYS A 633 8.89 58.76 21.62
CA LYS A 633 9.45 58.25 20.37
C LYS A 633 10.15 56.93 20.61
N PHE A 634 10.07 56.04 19.63
CA PHE A 634 10.84 54.81 19.62
C PHE A 634 12.17 55.01 18.92
N LYS A 635 13.24 54.50 19.50
CA LYS A 635 14.50 54.27 18.79
C LYS A 635 15.09 52.96 19.28
N PHE A 636 15.22 51.98 18.40
CA PHE A 636 15.90 50.73 18.73
C PHE A 636 16.71 50.22 17.54
N ALA A 637 17.76 49.48 17.84
CA ALA A 637 18.63 48.84 16.87
C ALA A 637 18.64 47.34 17.12
N LEU A 638 18.30 46.55 16.10
CA LEU A 638 18.30 45.09 16.17
C LEU A 638 19.34 44.55 15.21
N ASN A 639 20.17 43.66 15.73
CA ASN A 639 21.09 42.83 14.97
C ASN A 639 20.76 41.37 15.21
N GLY A 640 20.55 40.58 14.16
CA GLY A 640 20.22 39.17 14.31
C GLY A 640 20.54 38.31 13.11
N THR A 641 20.59 37.01 13.37
CA THR A 641 20.75 35.95 12.37
C THR A 641 19.71 34.87 12.61
N ALA A 642 19.24 34.24 11.54
CA ALA A 642 18.37 33.09 11.59
C ALA A 642 19.02 31.89 10.89
N THR A 643 18.31 30.76 10.84
CA THR A 643 18.70 29.59 10.05
C THR A 643 19.13 30.00 8.65
N PRO A 644 20.21 29.42 8.08
CA PRO A 644 20.62 29.70 6.72
C PRO A 644 19.46 29.62 5.71
N ALA A 645 19.49 30.50 4.72
CA ALA A 645 18.47 30.68 3.69
C ALA A 645 17.08 31.16 4.17
N SER A 646 16.87 31.37 5.47
CA SER A 646 15.65 32.03 5.96
C SER A 646 15.69 33.55 5.77
N GLU A 647 14.53 34.13 5.51
CA GLU A 647 14.26 35.56 5.50
C GLU A 647 13.80 36.00 6.89
N LEU A 648 14.42 37.07 7.38
CA LEU A 648 14.03 37.73 8.63
C LEU A 648 13.23 38.99 8.30
N THR A 649 12.01 39.06 8.84
CA THR A 649 11.13 40.22 8.70
C THR A 649 10.79 40.78 10.07
N LEU A 650 10.98 42.09 10.25
CA LEU A 650 10.45 42.78 11.42
C LEU A 650 9.04 43.30 11.12
N ASN A 651 8.09 42.90 11.94
CA ASN A 651 6.69 43.30 11.83
C ASN A 651 6.16 43.93 13.12
N PHE A 652 5.16 44.80 12.93
CA PHE A 652 4.41 45.41 14.02
C PHE A 652 2.97 44.94 13.90
N LEU A 653 2.59 44.05 14.79
CA LEU A 653 1.31 43.36 14.72
C LEU A 653 0.31 43.98 15.69
N SER A 654 -0.97 43.97 15.32
CA SER A 654 -2.07 44.22 16.25
C SER A 654 -2.17 43.12 17.30
N ALA A 655 -2.97 43.36 18.34
CA ALA A 655 -3.43 42.30 19.23
C ALA A 655 -4.12 41.11 18.50
N ALA A 656 -4.64 41.33 17.29
CA ALA A 656 -5.23 40.29 16.43
C ALA A 656 -4.21 39.67 15.44
N GLY A 657 -2.92 39.98 15.56
CA GLY A 657 -1.86 39.42 14.71
C GLY A 657 -1.80 40.00 13.29
N GLN A 658 -2.54 41.07 12.99
CA GLN A 658 -2.50 41.74 11.69
C GLN A 658 -1.37 42.75 11.63
N SER A 659 -0.62 42.80 10.52
CA SER A 659 0.40 43.84 10.33
C SER A 659 -0.26 45.22 10.27
N LEU A 660 0.10 46.12 11.20
CA LEU A 660 -0.57 47.40 11.41
C LEU A 660 0.20 48.63 10.91
N LEU A 661 1.47 48.47 10.51
CA LEU A 661 2.26 49.61 10.05
C LEU A 661 2.23 49.77 8.52
N LYS A 662 1.98 51.00 8.07
CA LYS A 662 2.50 51.58 6.80
C LYS A 662 3.97 52.05 6.96
N GLY A 663 4.76 51.38 7.80
CA GLY A 663 6.19 51.62 7.95
C GLY A 663 6.99 50.74 6.99
N PRO A 664 8.28 51.01 6.73
CA PRO A 664 9.07 50.15 5.86
C PRO A 664 9.26 48.80 6.55
N ALA A 665 8.53 47.78 6.09
CA ALA A 665 8.90 46.40 6.33
C ALA A 665 10.35 46.26 5.85
N LYS A 666 11.27 45.98 6.77
CA LYS A 666 12.62 45.61 6.40
C LYS A 666 12.69 44.10 6.43
N ALA A 667 12.95 43.53 5.25
CA ALA A 667 13.34 42.15 5.13
C ALA A 667 14.86 42.10 4.97
N ALA A 668 15.51 41.19 5.69
CA ALA A 668 16.83 40.73 5.28
C ALA A 668 16.64 39.58 4.29
N ALA A 669 17.29 39.69 3.12
CA ALA A 669 17.38 38.56 2.21
C ALA A 669 18.09 37.38 2.91
N ALA A 670 17.81 36.17 2.43
CA ALA A 670 18.46 34.94 2.85
C ALA A 670 19.96 35.11 3.15
N ASN A 671 20.41 34.65 4.32
CA ASN A 671 21.81 34.67 4.79
C ASN A 671 22.42 36.06 5.06
N GLN A 672 21.62 37.13 5.12
CA GLN A 672 22.13 38.44 5.52
C GLN A 672 21.89 38.72 7.00
N ALA A 673 22.86 39.38 7.63
CA ALA A 673 22.66 39.94 8.97
C ALA A 673 21.54 40.97 8.90
N PHE A 674 20.50 40.78 9.72
CA PHE A 674 19.44 41.75 9.86
C PHE A 674 19.94 42.88 10.76
N ASP A 675 20.29 44.04 10.20
CA ASP A 675 20.57 45.29 10.94
C ASP A 675 19.46 46.29 10.66
N TYR A 676 18.72 46.72 11.67
CA TYR A 676 17.63 47.68 11.50
C TYR A 676 17.65 48.75 12.56
N GLN A 677 17.50 50.00 12.12
CA GLN A 677 17.25 51.16 12.94
C GLN A 677 15.88 51.73 12.59
N PHE A 678 15.05 51.95 13.61
CA PHE A 678 13.72 52.51 13.46
C PHE A 678 13.51 53.69 14.38
N GLU A 679 12.87 54.73 13.85
CA GLU A 679 12.34 55.83 14.64
C GLU A 679 10.89 56.12 14.25
N SER A 680 9.98 56.15 15.23
CA SER A 680 8.56 56.46 15.02
C SER A 680 7.89 56.91 16.32
N ASP A 681 6.75 57.60 16.19
CA ASP A 681 5.91 58.01 17.31
C ASP A 681 5.13 56.81 17.88
N LEU A 682 4.73 56.87 19.15
CA LEU A 682 4.04 55.77 19.83
C LEU A 682 2.65 55.50 19.20
N PRO A 683 2.33 54.26 18.78
CA PRO A 683 1.01 53.93 18.26
C PRO A 683 -0.04 54.02 19.36
N THR A 684 -1.24 54.40 18.97
CA THR A 684 -2.37 54.62 19.89
C THR A 684 -3.15 53.34 20.23
N GLN A 685 -2.72 52.17 19.73
CA GLN A 685 -3.36 50.87 19.92
C GLN A 685 -2.37 49.81 20.45
N PRO A 686 -2.84 48.75 21.14
CA PRO A 686 -1.99 47.65 21.60
C PRO A 686 -1.36 46.89 20.42
N ASN A 687 -0.03 46.85 20.40
CA ASN A 687 0.74 46.26 19.31
C ASN A 687 1.86 45.35 19.84
N GLN A 688 2.35 44.46 19.00
CA GLN A 688 3.55 43.67 19.27
C GLN A 688 4.64 44.02 18.27
N ILE A 689 5.85 44.25 18.77
CA ILE A 689 7.06 44.26 17.94
C ILE A 689 7.54 42.82 17.85
N VAL A 690 7.55 42.27 16.64
CA VAL A 690 7.92 40.86 16.43
C VAL A 690 8.94 40.73 15.33
N VAL A 691 9.86 39.79 15.51
CA VAL A 691 10.73 39.32 14.43
C VAL A 691 10.19 37.98 13.97
N GLU A 692 9.94 37.86 12.69
CA GLU A 692 9.44 36.67 12.03
C GLU A 692 10.53 36.09 11.13
N ALA A 693 10.72 34.78 11.20
CA ALA A 693 11.59 34.02 10.33
C ALA A 693 10.73 33.12 9.43
N ASN A 694 11.02 33.12 8.13
CA ASN A 694 10.39 32.20 7.18
C ASN A 694 11.39 31.78 6.09
N TYR A 695 11.16 30.65 5.43
CA TYR A 695 11.92 30.29 4.23
C TYR A 695 11.27 30.86 2.96
N PRO A 696 12.03 31.02 1.87
CA PRO A 696 11.45 31.36 0.58
C PRO A 696 10.52 30.26 0.07
N ALA A 697 9.60 30.62 -0.83
CA ALA A 697 8.75 29.65 -1.51
C ALA A 697 9.60 28.59 -2.27
N PRO A 698 9.18 27.32 -2.30
CA PRO A 698 7.90 26.78 -1.78
C PRO A 698 7.91 26.41 -0.29
N TYR A 699 9.04 26.52 0.42
CA TYR A 699 9.18 26.09 1.82
C TYR A 699 8.66 27.11 2.85
N ALA A 700 7.98 28.17 2.41
CA ALA A 700 7.43 29.18 3.28
C ALA A 700 6.32 28.60 4.18
N LEU A 701 6.49 28.73 5.49
CA LEU A 701 5.47 28.37 6.48
C LEU A 701 4.26 29.30 6.34
N THR A 702 3.06 28.74 6.46
CA THR A 702 1.80 29.50 6.51
C THR A 702 1.76 30.43 7.71
N THR A 703 2.39 30.03 8.82
CA THR A 703 2.64 30.87 9.99
C THR A 703 4.16 30.94 10.22
N PRO A 704 4.80 32.10 9.98
CA PRO A 704 6.22 32.28 10.23
C PRO A 704 6.59 32.01 11.70
N VAL A 705 7.83 31.58 11.94
CA VAL A 705 8.35 31.43 13.30
C VAL A 705 8.55 32.82 13.89
N ARG A 706 7.88 33.10 15.02
CA ARG A 706 7.78 34.44 15.59
C ARG A 706 8.50 34.52 16.93
N LYS A 707 9.32 35.56 17.10
CA LYS A 707 9.85 35.99 18.40
C LYS A 707 9.30 37.38 18.75
N VAL A 708 8.48 37.44 19.79
CA VAL A 708 7.98 38.70 20.34
C VAL A 708 9.12 39.41 21.07
N LEU A 709 9.38 40.64 20.67
CA LEU A 709 10.42 41.47 21.29
C LEU A 709 9.84 42.33 22.39
N LYS A 710 8.67 42.90 22.16
CA LYS A 710 7.97 43.75 23.11
C LYS A 710 6.48 43.80 22.81
N ASP A 711 5.68 43.66 23.85
CA ASP A 711 4.29 44.09 23.86
C ASP A 711 4.23 45.60 24.14
N ILE A 712 3.61 46.35 23.24
CA ILE A 712 3.34 47.77 23.41
C ILE A 712 1.92 47.90 23.94
N PRO A 713 1.72 48.30 25.21
CA PRO A 713 0.39 48.54 25.74
C PRO A 713 -0.28 49.73 25.05
N ALA A 714 -1.61 49.80 25.09
CA ALA A 714 -2.33 51.00 24.65
C ALA A 714 -1.83 52.24 25.40
N GLY A 715 -1.75 53.38 24.71
CA GLY A 715 -1.40 54.66 25.33
C GLY A 715 -2.36 54.98 26.49
N LYS A 716 -1.79 55.28 27.66
CA LYS A 716 -2.58 55.66 28.84
C LYS A 716 -3.00 57.12 28.74
N LEU A 717 -4.30 57.40 28.71
CA LEU A 717 -4.84 58.74 28.88
C LEU A 717 -5.03 59.02 30.38
N GLY A 718 -4.31 60.02 30.89
CA GLY A 718 -4.49 60.54 32.24
C GLY A 718 -5.04 61.96 32.20
N PHE A 719 -6.03 62.27 33.05
CA PHE A 719 -6.45 63.65 33.25
C PHE A 719 -5.35 64.43 33.98
N LEU A 720 -5.00 65.62 33.48
CA LEU A 720 -4.07 66.53 34.15
C LEU A 720 -4.61 67.03 35.51
N ALA A 721 -5.94 67.04 35.68
CA ALA A 721 -6.64 67.24 36.95
C ALA A 721 -8.06 66.65 36.87
N ALA A 722 -8.55 66.08 37.98
CA ALA A 722 -9.91 65.51 38.07
C ALA A 722 -10.99 66.61 37.95
N PRO A 723 -11.98 66.49 37.05
CA PRO A 723 -13.10 67.45 36.99
C PRO A 723 -13.98 67.35 38.24
N THR A 724 -14.40 68.50 38.78
CA THR A 724 -15.18 68.58 40.03
C THR A 724 -16.70 68.75 39.81
N HIS A 725 -17.14 69.07 38.59
CA HIS A 725 -18.56 69.21 38.23
C HIS A 725 -18.77 68.94 36.73
N LEU A 726 -20.01 68.60 36.36
CA LEU A 726 -20.47 68.47 34.98
C LEU A 726 -21.60 69.49 34.75
N ASP A 727 -21.43 70.36 33.75
CA ASP A 727 -22.40 71.41 33.37
C ASP A 727 -23.04 71.03 32.04
N PHE A 728 -24.38 70.95 32.01
CA PHE A 728 -25.16 70.53 30.85
C PHE A 728 -25.82 71.71 30.11
N GLY A 729 -25.51 72.96 30.50
CA GLY A 729 -26.07 74.16 29.88
C GLY A 729 -27.53 74.45 30.27
N SER A 730 -28.07 75.55 29.77
CA SER A 730 -29.44 76.04 30.05
C SER A 730 -30.47 75.38 29.12
N LEU A 731 -31.54 74.80 29.69
CA LEU A 731 -32.63 74.12 29.00
C LEU A 731 -33.91 74.98 28.98
N PRO A 732 -34.46 75.33 27.80
CA PRO A 732 -35.71 76.10 27.70
C PRO A 732 -36.94 75.19 27.91
N LEU A 733 -37.53 75.22 29.11
CA LEU A 733 -38.80 74.55 29.41
C LEU A 733 -39.93 75.58 29.47
N THR A 734 -40.58 75.82 28.33
CA THR A 734 -41.47 76.98 28.16
C THR A 734 -42.83 76.89 28.87
N ASN A 735 -43.23 75.78 29.51
CA ASN A 735 -44.60 75.63 30.03
C ASN A 735 -44.82 74.75 31.29
N SER A 736 -43.83 74.57 32.18
CA SER A 736 -44.08 73.93 33.49
C SER A 736 -44.28 74.98 34.60
N GLN A 737 -45.48 75.08 35.17
CA GLN A 737 -45.75 75.95 36.34
C GLN A 737 -45.33 75.32 37.69
N SER A 738 -44.83 74.07 37.69
CA SER A 738 -44.44 73.36 38.92
C SER A 738 -42.93 73.46 39.18
N PRO A 739 -42.48 73.74 40.43
CA PRO A 739 -41.06 73.65 40.79
C PRO A 739 -40.54 72.22 40.60
N LEU A 740 -39.33 72.06 40.05
CA LEU A 740 -38.57 70.81 40.05
C LEU A 740 -37.81 70.70 41.37
N TYR A 741 -37.94 69.55 42.04
CA TYR A 741 -37.17 69.24 43.25
C TYR A 741 -36.14 68.16 42.91
N PRO A 742 -34.85 68.35 43.23
CA PRO A 742 -33.85 67.31 43.02
C PRO A 742 -34.08 66.15 44.00
N TYR A 743 -34.12 64.93 43.49
CA TYR A 743 -34.12 63.71 44.31
C TYR A 743 -32.81 62.96 44.06
N THR A 744 -31.90 62.97 45.03
CA THR A 744 -30.61 62.26 44.97
C THR A 744 -30.69 61.01 45.83
N LYS A 745 -30.51 59.82 45.24
CA LYS A 745 -30.65 58.54 45.95
C LYS A 745 -29.32 57.98 46.47
N THR A 746 -28.19 58.59 46.11
CA THR A 746 -26.84 58.16 46.49
C THR A 746 -26.06 59.30 47.15
N ALA A 747 -25.11 58.96 48.03
CA ALA A 747 -24.41 59.91 48.90
C ALA A 747 -23.30 60.73 48.19
N ASP A 748 -22.89 60.31 46.99
CA ASP A 748 -21.63 60.75 46.37
C ASP A 748 -21.79 61.84 45.28
N THR A 749 -23.04 62.22 44.97
CA THR A 749 -23.35 63.32 44.05
C THR A 749 -24.37 64.29 44.66
N SER A 750 -24.39 65.53 44.16
CA SER A 750 -25.48 66.48 44.40
C SER A 750 -25.92 67.11 43.10
N LEU A 751 -27.20 66.96 42.79
CA LEU A 751 -27.84 67.64 41.67
C LEU A 751 -28.31 69.03 42.14
N ILE A 752 -27.85 70.09 41.48
CA ILE A 752 -28.39 71.44 41.64
C ILE A 752 -29.24 71.74 40.41
N VAL A 753 -30.54 71.95 40.64
CA VAL A 753 -31.45 72.49 39.62
C VAL A 753 -31.75 73.93 40.00
N SER A 754 -31.37 74.91 39.17
CA SER A 754 -31.72 76.30 39.41
C SER A 754 -33.04 76.64 38.70
N ASP A 755 -34.10 76.84 39.48
CA ASP A 755 -35.40 77.36 39.03
C ASP A 755 -35.36 78.90 38.99
N PRO A 756 -35.39 79.57 37.83
CA PRO A 756 -35.13 81.01 37.76
C PRO A 756 -36.35 81.89 37.97
N ARG A 757 -37.43 81.44 38.63
CA ARG A 757 -38.59 82.31 38.92
C ARG A 757 -38.31 83.48 39.90
N ALA A 758 -37.05 83.71 40.29
CA ALA A 758 -36.58 84.89 41.01
C ALA A 758 -35.69 85.86 40.18
N THR A 759 -35.39 85.58 38.90
CA THR A 759 -34.60 86.49 38.03
C THR A 759 -35.01 86.39 36.55
N THR A 760 -34.78 87.45 35.75
CA THR A 760 -35.33 87.69 34.39
C THR A 760 -34.88 86.75 33.25
N ARG A 761 -34.45 85.51 33.51
CA ARG A 761 -34.13 84.51 32.47
C ARG A 761 -35.20 83.43 32.41
N GLY A 762 -35.75 83.16 31.23
CA GLY A 762 -36.88 82.24 31.01
C GLY A 762 -36.54 80.74 30.95
N ASP A 763 -35.29 80.33 31.19
CA ASP A 763 -34.81 78.96 30.98
C ASP A 763 -34.18 78.37 32.26
N TRP A 764 -34.41 77.09 32.53
CA TRP A 764 -33.85 76.37 33.68
C TRP A 764 -32.38 75.99 33.40
N ALA A 765 -31.53 75.93 34.44
CA ALA A 765 -30.18 75.37 34.32
C ALA A 765 -30.00 74.19 35.29
N ILE A 766 -29.39 73.11 34.80
CA ILE A 766 -29.13 71.89 35.58
C ILE A 766 -27.63 71.67 35.68
N GLN A 767 -27.10 71.64 36.90
CA GLN A 767 -25.70 71.37 37.20
C GLN A 767 -25.58 70.14 38.11
N VAL A 768 -24.69 69.21 37.76
CA VAL A 768 -24.36 68.06 38.62
C VAL A 768 -23.00 68.31 39.28
N ASN A 769 -23.01 68.48 40.60
CA ASN A 769 -21.80 68.60 41.40
C ASN A 769 -21.43 67.23 41.99
N LEU A 770 -20.17 66.84 41.82
CA LEU A 770 -19.64 65.60 42.39
C LEU A 770 -19.10 65.91 43.79
N LYS A 771 -19.55 65.18 44.82
CA LYS A 771 -19.12 65.44 46.21
C LYS A 771 -17.77 64.81 46.55
N GLN A 772 -17.31 63.85 45.75
CA GLN A 772 -15.94 63.35 45.77
C GLN A 772 -15.24 63.65 44.44
N PRO A 773 -13.98 64.13 44.44
CA PRO A 773 -13.20 64.26 43.22
C PRO A 773 -12.92 62.87 42.61
N PHE A 774 -12.82 62.78 41.28
CA PHE A 774 -12.33 61.56 40.64
C PHE A 774 -10.96 61.19 41.22
N THR A 775 -10.82 59.96 41.70
CA THR A 775 -9.49 59.43 42.04
C THR A 775 -8.76 59.19 40.73
N ALA A 776 -7.60 59.82 40.53
CA ALA A 776 -6.79 59.61 39.34
C ALA A 776 -6.28 58.15 39.33
N GLY A 777 -6.99 57.28 38.61
CA GLY A 777 -6.61 55.89 38.36
C GLY A 777 -6.24 55.68 36.90
N GLN A 778 -5.30 54.78 36.64
CA GLN A 778 -4.96 54.35 35.28
C GLN A 778 -6.03 53.36 34.80
N ALA A 779 -6.66 53.62 33.65
CA ALA A 779 -7.63 52.71 33.04
C ALA A 779 -7.31 52.48 31.55
N THR A 780 -7.62 51.28 31.08
CA THR A 780 -7.57 50.88 29.67
C THR A 780 -8.89 51.20 28.98
N LEU A 781 -8.82 51.83 27.81
CA LEU A 781 -9.98 52.35 27.06
C LEU A 781 -10.64 51.25 26.20
N ASP A 782 -11.50 50.42 26.80
CA ASP A 782 -12.31 49.47 26.00
C ASP A 782 -13.75 49.97 25.75
N ASN A 783 -14.26 50.91 26.55
CA ASN A 783 -15.51 51.66 26.30
C ASN A 783 -15.48 52.99 27.07
N ALA A 784 -15.33 54.15 26.41
CA ALA A 784 -15.39 55.45 27.12
C ALA A 784 -16.03 56.57 26.30
N LEU A 785 -16.60 57.55 27.02
CA LEU A 785 -16.96 58.87 26.52
C LEU A 785 -15.70 59.57 25.99
N VAL A 786 -15.73 60.03 24.73
CA VAL A 786 -14.57 60.66 24.08
C VAL A 786 -14.69 62.18 24.17
N TRP A 787 -13.67 62.83 24.72
CA TRP A 787 -13.53 64.29 24.69
C TRP A 787 -12.81 64.69 23.40
N ARG A 788 -13.43 65.53 22.56
CA ARG A 788 -12.74 66.13 21.40
C ARG A 788 -12.57 67.62 21.63
N LYS A 789 -11.33 68.07 21.44
CA LYS A 789 -10.99 69.47 21.22
C LYS A 789 -11.69 69.95 19.95
N ASP A 790 -12.67 70.82 20.11
CA ASP A 790 -13.22 71.63 19.04
C ASP A 790 -12.06 72.33 18.31
N GLN A 791 -11.99 72.15 16.98
CA GLN A 791 -10.86 72.54 16.12
C GLN A 791 -10.73 74.05 15.93
N THR A 792 -10.69 74.83 17.00
CA THR A 792 -10.23 76.22 16.96
C THR A 792 -9.08 76.42 17.95
N THR A 793 -8.05 77.13 17.51
CA THR A 793 -6.68 77.18 18.06
C THR A 793 -6.53 77.96 19.38
N LYS A 794 -7.49 77.87 20.32
CA LYS A 794 -7.38 78.54 21.64
C LYS A 794 -7.19 77.54 22.80
N PRO A 795 -6.44 77.91 23.87
CA PRO A 795 -6.34 77.10 25.09
C PRO A 795 -7.67 77.04 25.84
N LEU A 796 -7.88 75.97 26.61
CA LEU A 796 -8.99 75.84 27.57
C LEU A 796 -9.02 77.02 28.54
N VAL A 797 -10.16 77.71 28.62
CA VAL A 797 -10.39 78.82 29.56
C VAL A 797 -11.22 78.29 30.73
N ALA A 798 -10.72 78.46 31.95
CA ALA A 798 -11.42 78.04 33.16
C ALA A 798 -12.77 78.78 33.32
N GLY A 799 -13.84 78.04 33.61
CA GLY A 799 -15.17 78.60 33.88
C GLY A 799 -16.11 78.77 32.66
N GLN A 800 -15.83 78.08 31.54
CA GLN A 800 -16.72 78.03 30.37
C GLN A 800 -17.29 76.59 30.20
N PRO A 801 -18.60 76.41 29.97
CA PRO A 801 -19.20 75.11 29.70
C PRO A 801 -18.67 74.50 28.40
N GLN A 802 -18.53 73.17 28.35
CA GLN A 802 -18.00 72.42 27.20
C GLN A 802 -18.97 71.28 26.85
N GLN A 803 -19.21 71.03 25.56
CA GLN A 803 -20.17 70.01 25.08
C GLN A 803 -19.63 68.57 25.23
N LEU A 804 -20.52 67.62 25.53
CA LEU A 804 -20.22 66.20 25.73
C LEU A 804 -20.89 65.35 24.65
N TYR A 805 -20.15 64.39 24.08
CA TYR A 805 -20.64 63.44 23.07
C TYR A 805 -20.56 62.00 23.58
N SER A 806 -21.56 61.18 23.26
CA SER A 806 -21.51 59.71 23.47
C SER A 806 -21.41 58.98 22.13
N LYS A 807 -20.82 57.78 22.11
CA LYS A 807 -20.77 56.93 20.92
C LYS A 807 -21.35 55.54 21.22
N ALA A 808 -22.29 55.08 20.39
CA ALA A 808 -22.80 53.71 20.44
C ALA A 808 -21.88 52.73 19.68
N ALA A 809 -21.87 51.47 20.11
CA ALA A 809 -20.93 50.44 19.69
C ALA A 809 -21.08 49.99 18.21
N HIS A 810 -19.94 49.64 17.60
CA HIS A 810 -19.74 48.85 16.37
C HIS A 810 -20.16 49.42 14.99
N ALA A 811 -19.23 50.11 14.29
CA ALA A 811 -19.00 50.05 12.83
C ALA A 811 -17.73 50.84 12.39
N PRO A 812 -17.09 50.51 11.23
CA PRO A 812 -15.88 51.19 10.71
C PRO A 812 -16.12 52.65 10.33
N ILE A 813 -15.08 53.48 10.43
CA ILE A 813 -15.12 54.95 10.33
C ILE A 813 -15.57 55.43 8.93
N GLN A 814 -16.71 56.12 8.86
CA GLN A 814 -16.95 57.23 7.91
C GLN A 814 -16.96 58.53 8.72
N PRO A 815 -16.31 59.62 8.28
CA PRO A 815 -16.35 60.91 8.98
C PRO A 815 -17.76 61.52 8.87
N GLY A 816 -18.41 61.81 10.00
CA GLY A 816 -19.54 62.75 10.05
C GLY A 816 -20.94 62.20 10.37
N ALA A 817 -21.10 60.95 10.80
CA ALA A 817 -22.40 60.44 11.24
C ALA A 817 -22.23 59.58 12.51
N ASP A 818 -23.17 59.74 13.44
CA ASP A 818 -23.32 59.04 14.74
C ASP A 818 -22.54 59.62 15.94
N GLU A 819 -22.58 60.94 16.10
CA GLU A 819 -22.31 61.62 17.37
C GLU A 819 -23.63 62.28 17.83
N THR A 820 -24.29 61.76 18.87
CA THR A 820 -25.47 62.40 19.47
C THR A 820 -24.98 63.31 20.60
N ASP A 821 -25.27 64.61 20.52
CA ASP A 821 -25.00 65.56 21.61
C ASP A 821 -25.83 65.14 22.83
N LEU A 822 -25.16 64.91 23.96
CA LEU A 822 -25.83 64.53 25.20
C LEU A 822 -26.83 65.60 25.67
N THR A 823 -26.61 66.86 25.29
CA THR A 823 -27.50 67.99 25.55
C THR A 823 -28.83 67.79 24.81
N ASP A 824 -28.79 67.35 23.54
CA ASP A 824 -30.00 67.13 22.73
C ASP A 824 -30.77 65.89 23.19
N LEU A 825 -30.08 64.80 23.57
CA LEU A 825 -30.71 63.60 24.13
C LEU A 825 -31.41 63.89 25.47
N LEU A 826 -30.77 64.70 26.33
CA LEU A 826 -31.37 65.17 27.58
C LEU A 826 -32.59 66.05 27.32
N HIS A 827 -32.51 66.93 26.30
CA HIS A 827 -33.59 67.82 25.91
C HIS A 827 -34.82 67.02 25.42
N GLU A 828 -34.62 66.01 24.58
CA GLU A 828 -35.67 65.12 24.07
C GLU A 828 -36.32 64.30 25.18
N THR A 829 -35.51 63.75 26.11
CA THR A 829 -35.99 62.94 27.24
C THR A 829 -36.81 63.77 28.24
N VAL A 830 -36.40 65.00 28.52
CA VAL A 830 -37.13 65.91 29.44
C VAL A 830 -38.42 66.43 28.78
N GLN A 831 -38.42 66.74 27.48
CA GLN A 831 -39.64 67.19 26.76
C GLN A 831 -40.70 66.08 26.63
N THR A 832 -40.28 64.82 26.41
CA THR A 832 -41.22 63.69 26.31
C THR A 832 -41.89 63.36 27.64
N GLN A 833 -41.22 63.58 28.79
CA GLN A 833 -41.79 63.31 30.11
C GLN A 833 -42.63 64.47 30.68
N PHE A 834 -42.56 65.67 30.09
CA PHE A 834 -43.34 66.86 30.48
C PHE A 834 -44.06 67.50 29.27
N PRO A 835 -45.12 66.87 28.72
CA PRO A 835 -45.81 67.37 27.53
C PRO A 835 -46.59 68.68 27.79
N ALA A 836 -46.72 69.51 26.76
CA ALA A 836 -47.37 70.83 26.83
C ALA A 836 -48.91 70.73 27.02
N GLY A 837 -49.41 71.18 28.18
CA GLY A 837 -50.85 71.29 28.49
C GLY A 837 -51.14 71.32 30.00
N PRO A 838 -52.31 71.80 30.46
CA PRO A 838 -52.61 71.90 31.89
C PRO A 838 -52.76 70.51 32.53
N LYS A 839 -51.99 70.27 33.59
CA LYS A 839 -52.04 69.05 34.39
C LYS A 839 -53.40 68.91 35.08
N GLN A 840 -54.17 67.89 34.71
CA GLN A 840 -55.34 67.48 35.48
C GLN A 840 -54.91 66.50 36.58
N THR A 841 -55.06 66.89 37.84
CA THR A 841 -54.92 66.10 39.09
C THR A 841 -53.52 65.92 39.74
N ALA A 842 -53.54 65.71 41.07
CA ALA A 842 -52.55 66.11 42.08
C ALA A 842 -51.38 65.13 42.34
N THR A 843 -50.80 64.53 41.30
CA THR A 843 -49.61 63.67 41.44
C THR A 843 -48.37 64.40 40.92
N PRO A 844 -47.21 64.48 41.59
CA PRO A 844 -45.99 65.10 41.04
C PRO A 844 -45.58 64.45 39.70
N TYR A 845 -45.00 65.22 38.77
CA TYR A 845 -44.26 64.60 37.67
C TYR A 845 -42.89 64.23 38.22
N THR A 846 -42.49 62.97 38.09
CA THR A 846 -41.17 62.48 38.48
C THR A 846 -40.47 62.01 37.23
N ALA A 847 -39.32 62.59 36.92
CA ALA A 847 -38.40 62.10 35.90
C ALA A 847 -37.20 61.52 36.64
N GLU A 848 -36.92 60.23 36.46
CA GLU A 848 -35.69 59.61 36.93
C GLU A 848 -34.68 59.63 35.79
N LEU A 849 -33.51 60.23 36.04
CA LEU A 849 -32.37 60.21 35.13
C LEU A 849 -31.31 59.30 35.75
N GLU A 850 -31.05 58.15 35.11
CA GLU A 850 -30.02 57.22 35.56
C GLU A 850 -28.71 57.51 34.82
N LEU A 851 -27.73 58.06 35.55
CA LEU A 851 -26.36 58.25 35.06
C LEU A 851 -25.48 57.15 35.66
N MET A 852 -25.13 56.15 34.86
CA MET A 852 -24.26 55.06 35.29
C MET A 852 -22.79 55.41 34.98
N LEU A 853 -22.01 55.72 36.02
CA LEU A 853 -20.58 55.88 35.89
C LEU A 853 -19.89 54.58 36.35
N ILE A 854 -19.45 53.77 35.40
CA ILE A 854 -18.78 52.50 35.71
C ILE A 854 -17.31 52.80 35.97
N THR A 855 -16.90 52.74 37.24
CA THR A 855 -15.49 52.54 37.60
C THR A 855 -15.31 51.04 37.83
N ALA A 856 -14.54 50.38 36.96
CA ALA A 856 -14.15 48.99 37.22
C ALA A 856 -13.03 48.98 38.28
N PRO A 857 -13.09 48.11 39.31
CA PRO A 857 -12.01 47.97 40.27
C PRO A 857 -10.83 47.23 39.65
N ASN A 858 -9.64 47.85 39.79
CA ASN A 858 -8.26 47.39 39.58
C ASN A 858 -7.99 46.13 38.74
#